data_AF-A0A8H2VIS7-F1
#
_entry.id   AF-A0A8H2VIS7-F1
#
_cell.length_a   1.000
_cell.length_b   1.000
_cell.length_c   1.000
_cell.angle_alpha   90.00
_cell.angle_beta   90.00
_cell.angle_gamma   90.00
#
_symmetry.space_group_name_H-M   'P 1'
#
loop_
_entity.id
_entity.type
_entity.pdbx_description
1 polymer ?
#
loop_
_entity_poly.entity_id
_entity_poly.type
_entity_poly.pdbx_seq_one_letter_code
_entity_poly.pdbx_strand_id
1 'polypeptide(L)'
;MNYQWNTRKFKDSVLKGFCNALVSIGGPGQVLIIQENMLPVINNLLTFTTLTEKTPVKKILLLDDQLTTDLTEILDTTPTIRPVFLIDIRVDLTVPSMIESVLQNLEMTELDVMYCTWEFDLSNGLTKVPHSIQSQLQEFCQTVRLTPWKMVTIPQFDDDFLCLHALYNSENDSLYAPFENSLKDGTREVLLDNMINCILTLLKQTNTTITNTVTLGNLSQKFAQLLKSRVKDNMTYNDELIFESLHGKKATIDIETDMIVIEREMDPITPLLTELTYFGLLDKFHKFDANGTLVDKEGNSHSFANDDEIWNHLKFLNFGAMGPKLNKMAKELQSKYDSRHDAETVGQIKTFVDSLGTLQQEQKLLKMHTTLSSDILEEVENNDSLEFNRILELEQDILLDNLGTTIAMDRILTLLYEDKVPMEVIIRLVCLLSLCKNGLKDNEFDTLKKELIDTYGIEILFKLEWLTRNGLFISKSLMQTQATIMLKKEYRHASKWLDTVPNEDEGDASVKITDPREPTFAYCGVSPLSIRLIQSLYDRTVLSKNYSSQQPFMISREPSCTQLDNLMQQLYGQADIITQSRWVPEPTARLKRIRAANINATPSTNTTNMRNRKSLQNKDIVLIVYLGGITPGEVALLKFLQGKLQQRHINKRFVIIADGIVRHASQ
;
A
#
# COMPACT_ATOMS: atom_id res chain seq x y z
N MET A 1 -11.45 -22.39 16.04
CA MET A 1 -10.56 -21.32 15.57
C MET A 1 -10.65 -21.31 14.06
N ASN A 2 -11.18 -20.26 13.43
CA ASN A 2 -11.25 -20.20 11.97
C ASN A 2 -9.95 -19.58 11.46
N TYR A 3 -9.00 -20.48 11.24
CA TYR A 3 -7.69 -20.22 10.67
C TYR A 3 -7.81 -19.79 9.22
N GLN A 4 -7.73 -18.49 8.94
CA GLN A 4 -7.61 -17.98 7.57
C GLN A 4 -7.29 -16.49 7.62
N TRP A 5 -6.31 -16.05 6.81
CA TRP A 5 -6.12 -14.65 6.43
C TRP A 5 -7.34 -14.15 5.64
N ASN A 6 -8.47 -14.01 6.32
CA ASN A 6 -9.67 -13.37 5.82
C ASN A 6 -9.64 -11.93 6.34
N THR A 7 -8.93 -11.10 5.59
CA THR A 7 -8.68 -9.68 5.86
C THR A 7 -9.97 -8.87 6.00
N ARG A 8 -11.06 -9.26 5.32
CA ARG A 8 -12.38 -8.61 5.47
C ARG A 8 -12.88 -8.64 6.92
N LYS A 9 -12.50 -9.65 7.72
CA LYS A 9 -12.88 -9.74 9.14
C LYS A 9 -12.10 -8.82 10.07
N PHE A 10 -11.01 -8.21 9.61
CA PHE A 10 -10.24 -7.29 10.44
C PHE A 10 -11.05 -6.04 10.78
N LYS A 11 -11.92 -5.60 9.86
CA LYS A 11 -12.90 -4.53 10.09
C LYS A 11 -13.78 -4.80 11.32
N ASP A 12 -14.31 -6.03 11.45
CA ASP A 12 -15.14 -6.42 12.60
C ASP A 12 -14.36 -6.35 13.92
N SER A 13 -13.08 -6.73 13.89
CA SER A 13 -12.20 -6.67 15.07
C SER A 13 -11.97 -5.23 15.52
N VAL A 14 -11.66 -4.33 14.58
CA VAL A 14 -11.46 -2.90 14.85
C VAL A 14 -12.74 -2.24 15.36
N LEU A 15 -13.88 -2.52 14.71
CA LEU A 15 -15.20 -2.03 15.10
C LEU A 15 -15.57 -2.48 16.52
N LYS A 16 -15.34 -3.77 16.83
CA LYS A 16 -15.61 -4.30 18.17
C LYS A 16 -14.72 -3.63 19.22
N GLY A 17 -13.44 -3.43 18.92
CA GLY A 17 -12.51 -2.69 19.79
C GLY A 17 -12.97 -1.25 20.04
N PHE A 18 -13.42 -0.56 18.98
CA PHE A 18 -13.93 0.81 19.04
C PHE A 18 -15.14 0.93 19.97
N CYS A 19 -16.18 0.13 19.74
CA CYS A 19 -17.39 0.16 20.56
C CYS A 19 -17.10 -0.22 22.01
N ASN A 20 -16.26 -1.24 22.25
CA ASN A 20 -15.91 -1.67 23.61
C ASN A 20 -15.16 -0.58 24.38
N ALA A 21 -14.25 0.14 23.73
CA ALA A 21 -13.53 1.25 24.34
C ALA A 21 -14.51 2.36 24.78
N LEU A 22 -15.42 2.79 23.90
CA LEU A 22 -16.44 3.81 24.23
C LEU A 22 -17.36 3.35 25.37
N VAL A 23 -17.79 2.09 25.36
CA VAL A 23 -18.61 1.50 26.44
C VAL A 23 -17.83 1.47 27.77
N SER A 24 -16.53 1.17 27.74
CA SER A 24 -15.70 1.10 28.96
C SER A 24 -15.48 2.45 29.64
N ILE A 25 -15.48 3.55 28.88
CA ILE A 25 -15.42 4.92 29.43
C ILE A 25 -16.68 5.21 30.26
N GLY A 26 -17.84 4.72 29.81
CA GLY A 26 -19.13 4.87 30.50
C GLY A 26 -19.66 6.31 30.54
N GLY A 27 -20.66 6.54 31.39
CA GLY A 27 -21.35 7.83 31.54
C GLY A 27 -22.79 7.82 30.99
N PRO A 28 -23.63 8.79 31.39
CA PRO A 28 -25.05 8.86 30.99
C PRO A 28 -25.25 9.24 29.51
N GLY A 29 -24.21 9.75 28.85
CA GLY A 29 -24.11 10.01 27.43
C GLY A 29 -22.72 10.57 27.09
N GLN A 30 -22.28 10.42 25.85
CA GLN A 30 -20.96 10.90 25.39
C GLN A 30 -21.08 11.83 24.17
N VAL A 31 -20.26 12.88 24.14
CA VAL A 31 -19.93 13.63 22.91
C VAL A 31 -18.57 13.15 22.45
N LEU A 32 -18.51 12.56 21.26
CA LEU A 32 -17.26 12.08 20.70
C LEU A 32 -16.61 13.19 19.85
N ILE A 33 -15.44 13.67 20.25
CA ILE A 33 -14.66 14.67 19.52
C ILE A 33 -13.62 13.94 18.67
N ILE A 34 -13.60 14.19 17.37
CA ILE A 34 -12.85 13.39 16.38
C ILE A 34 -11.93 14.28 15.56
N GLN A 35 -10.67 13.88 15.36
CA GLN A 35 -9.79 14.52 14.39
C GLN A 35 -10.29 14.30 12.95
N GLU A 36 -10.16 15.30 12.09
CA GLU A 36 -10.68 15.24 10.71
C GLU A 36 -10.19 14.00 9.94
N ASN A 37 -8.91 13.64 10.07
CA ASN A 37 -8.31 12.46 9.44
C ASN A 37 -8.92 11.12 9.90
N MET A 38 -9.52 11.08 11.09
CA MET A 38 -10.15 9.88 11.65
C MET A 38 -11.62 9.71 11.26
N LEU A 39 -12.28 10.78 10.81
CA LEU A 39 -13.68 10.73 10.41
C LEU A 39 -13.94 9.71 9.28
N PRO A 40 -13.15 9.70 8.18
CA PRO A 40 -13.28 8.68 7.15
C PRO A 40 -13.12 7.24 7.69
N VAL A 41 -12.26 7.04 8.70
CA VAL A 41 -11.97 5.71 9.27
C VAL A 41 -13.20 5.19 10.00
N ILE A 42 -13.84 6.05 10.77
CA ILE A 42 -15.03 5.70 11.54
C ILE A 42 -16.23 5.48 10.62
N ASN A 43 -16.39 6.32 9.60
CA ASN A 43 -17.46 6.17 8.60
C ASN A 43 -17.35 4.85 7.84
N ASN A 44 -16.12 4.36 7.59
CA ASN A 44 -15.92 3.04 7.03
C ASN A 44 -16.40 1.95 8.01
N LEU A 45 -16.13 2.09 9.32
CA LEU A 45 -16.48 1.07 10.31
C LEU A 45 -17.97 0.94 10.59
N LEU A 46 -18.69 2.06 10.75
CA LEU A 46 -20.11 2.06 11.09
C LEU A 46 -20.82 3.39 10.77
N THR A 47 -22.14 3.33 10.65
CA THR A 47 -22.98 4.53 10.55
C THR A 47 -23.20 5.18 11.91
N PHE A 48 -23.52 6.48 11.92
CA PHE A 48 -23.88 7.20 13.14
C PHE A 48 -25.05 6.55 13.90
N THR A 49 -26.08 6.09 13.18
CA THR A 49 -27.20 5.35 13.78
C THR A 49 -26.70 4.14 14.57
N THR A 50 -25.87 3.30 13.94
CA THR A 50 -25.28 2.12 14.56
C THR A 50 -24.41 2.48 15.77
N LEU A 51 -23.70 3.62 15.71
CA LEU A 51 -22.86 4.11 16.80
C LEU A 51 -23.71 4.41 18.04
N THR A 52 -24.80 5.16 17.87
CA THR A 52 -25.68 5.56 18.98
C THR A 52 -26.46 4.40 19.60
N GLU A 53 -26.67 3.32 18.85
CA GLU A 53 -27.29 2.07 19.33
C GLU A 53 -26.31 1.21 20.13
N LYS A 54 -25.05 1.11 19.68
CA LYS A 54 -24.05 0.23 20.28
C LYS A 54 -23.23 0.87 21.40
N THR A 55 -23.27 2.20 21.54
CA THR A 55 -22.40 2.94 22.46
C THR A 55 -23.15 4.06 23.19
N PRO A 56 -22.57 4.64 24.26
CA PRO A 56 -23.14 5.80 24.94
C PRO A 56 -23.08 7.12 24.14
N VAL A 57 -22.46 7.12 22.94
CA VAL A 57 -22.31 8.32 22.11
C VAL A 57 -23.68 8.84 21.66
N LYS A 58 -23.87 10.16 21.78
CA LYS A 58 -25.10 10.87 21.37
C LYS A 58 -24.84 11.98 20.36
N LYS A 59 -23.64 12.54 20.33
CA LYS A 59 -23.19 13.55 19.35
C LYS A 59 -21.75 13.30 18.95
N ILE A 60 -21.40 13.73 17.74
CA ILE A 60 -20.03 13.79 17.23
C ILE A 60 -19.72 15.26 16.95
N LEU A 61 -18.53 15.71 17.35
CA LEU A 61 -17.95 16.99 16.94
C LEU A 61 -16.61 16.72 16.26
N LEU A 62 -16.21 17.61 15.34
CA LEU A 62 -14.87 17.60 14.79
C LEU A 62 -13.94 18.44 15.65
N LEU A 63 -12.67 18.09 15.65
CA LEU A 63 -11.61 18.90 16.22
C LEU A 63 -11.27 20.02 15.21
N ASP A 64 -12.08 21.08 15.25
CA ASP A 64 -11.96 22.27 14.41
C ASP A 64 -12.05 23.57 15.25
N ASP A 65 -11.92 24.71 14.58
CA ASP A 65 -11.95 26.03 15.24
C ASP A 65 -13.28 26.34 15.94
N GLN A 66 -14.38 25.66 15.59
CA GLN A 66 -15.70 25.86 16.21
C GLN A 66 -15.93 24.97 17.44
N LEU A 67 -15.06 23.98 17.68
CA LEU A 67 -15.21 23.00 18.75
C LEU A 67 -15.48 23.63 20.13
N THR A 68 -14.77 24.70 20.49
CA THR A 68 -14.94 25.34 21.81
C THR A 68 -16.37 25.87 21.97
N THR A 69 -16.91 26.52 20.94
CA THR A 69 -18.26 27.09 20.94
C THR A 69 -19.31 25.99 21.00
N ASP A 70 -19.21 25.00 20.11
CA ASP A 70 -20.18 23.90 20.00
C ASP A 70 -20.21 23.04 21.26
N LEU A 71 -19.03 22.76 21.84
CA LEU A 71 -18.95 21.99 23.07
C LEU A 71 -19.53 22.75 24.26
N THR A 72 -19.33 24.06 24.35
CA THR A 72 -19.94 24.91 25.40
C THR A 72 -21.46 24.84 25.32
N GLU A 73 -22.05 25.04 24.14
CA GLU A 73 -23.51 25.00 23.96
C GLU A 73 -24.11 23.64 24.37
N ILE A 74 -23.40 22.55 24.05
CA ILE A 74 -23.83 21.19 24.40
C ILE A 74 -23.74 20.95 25.91
N LEU A 75 -22.66 21.40 26.56
CA LEU A 75 -22.47 21.24 28.00
C LEU A 75 -23.47 22.09 28.79
N ASP A 76 -23.80 23.29 28.32
CA ASP A 76 -24.85 24.14 28.91
C ASP A 76 -26.24 23.48 28.83
N THR A 77 -26.53 22.85 27.70
CA THR A 77 -27.83 22.17 27.47
C THR A 77 -27.92 20.83 28.20
N THR A 78 -26.82 20.06 28.25
CA THR A 78 -26.78 18.72 28.84
C THR A 78 -25.53 18.55 29.73
N PRO A 79 -25.51 19.09 30.96
CA PRO A 79 -24.30 19.10 31.81
C PRO A 79 -23.78 17.72 32.22
N THR A 80 -24.60 16.69 32.09
CA THR A 80 -24.23 15.31 32.43
C THR A 80 -23.53 14.57 31.28
N ILE A 81 -23.52 15.13 30.06
CA ILE A 81 -22.87 14.51 28.91
C ILE A 81 -21.35 14.62 29.03
N ARG A 82 -20.65 13.55 28.69
CA ARG A 82 -19.20 13.46 28.87
C ARG A 82 -18.46 13.69 27.55
N PRO A 83 -17.57 14.67 27.43
CA PRO A 83 -16.70 14.81 26.26
C PRO A 83 -15.66 13.69 26.24
N VAL A 84 -15.49 13.04 25.08
CA VAL A 84 -14.47 12.01 24.84
C VAL A 84 -13.66 12.42 23.62
N PHE A 85 -12.37 12.69 23.79
CA PHE A 85 -11.47 13.05 22.71
C PHE A 85 -10.88 11.80 22.08
N LEU A 86 -11.09 11.61 20.79
CA LEU A 86 -10.45 10.57 20.01
C LEU A 86 -9.15 11.11 19.40
N ILE A 87 -8.03 10.56 19.84
CA ILE A 87 -6.69 11.04 19.48
C ILE A 87 -5.89 9.92 18.79
N ASP A 88 -5.34 10.20 17.61
CA ASP A 88 -4.33 9.38 16.94
C ASP A 88 -3.00 10.14 16.90
N ILE A 89 -2.01 9.61 17.62
CA ILE A 89 -0.64 10.12 17.66
C ILE A 89 0.36 9.14 17.06
N ARG A 90 -0.09 8.05 16.43
CA ARG A 90 0.81 6.97 15.99
C ARG A 90 1.86 7.46 15.00
N VAL A 91 1.54 8.48 14.22
CA VAL A 91 2.41 9.05 13.19
C VAL A 91 3.17 10.27 13.71
N ASP A 92 2.46 11.30 14.18
CA ASP A 92 3.08 12.57 14.60
C ASP A 92 3.70 12.53 16.01
N LEU A 93 3.33 11.54 16.84
CA LEU A 93 3.70 11.42 18.26
C LEU A 93 3.31 12.64 19.14
N THR A 94 2.55 13.58 18.57
CA THR A 94 2.15 14.85 19.21
C THR A 94 0.63 14.94 19.32
N VAL A 95 0.16 15.42 20.47
CA VAL A 95 -1.25 15.75 20.66
C VAL A 95 -1.56 17.04 19.88
N PRO A 96 -2.69 17.10 19.14
CA PRO A 96 -3.07 18.32 18.44
C PRO A 96 -3.18 19.52 19.37
N SER A 97 -2.51 20.62 19.04
CA SER A 97 -2.47 21.86 19.85
C SER A 97 -3.85 22.48 20.09
N MET A 98 -4.81 22.22 19.20
CA MET A 98 -6.20 22.64 19.37
C MET A 98 -6.87 22.02 20.62
N ILE A 99 -6.43 20.85 21.07
CA ILE A 99 -6.94 20.25 22.31
C ILE A 99 -6.49 21.09 23.51
N GLU A 100 -5.25 21.60 23.47
CA GLU A 100 -4.70 22.45 24.53
C GLU A 100 -5.51 23.75 24.68
N SER A 101 -5.83 24.39 23.55
CA SER A 101 -6.64 25.62 23.55
C SER A 101 -8.06 25.41 24.07
N VAL A 102 -8.70 24.29 23.71
CA VAL A 102 -10.03 23.92 24.20
C VAL A 102 -10.02 23.67 25.70
N LEU A 103 -9.02 22.95 26.22
CA LEU A 103 -8.89 22.67 27.66
C LEU A 103 -8.72 23.94 28.48
N GLN A 104 -7.92 24.89 28.00
CA GLN A 104 -7.72 26.18 28.64
C GLN A 104 -9.00 27.03 28.64
N ASN A 105 -9.70 27.12 27.50
CA ASN A 105 -10.90 27.94 27.36
C ASN A 105 -12.08 27.42 28.18
N LEU A 106 -12.21 26.10 28.34
CA LEU A 106 -13.32 25.46 29.07
C LEU A 106 -12.99 25.13 30.53
N GLU A 107 -11.78 25.46 31.00
CA GLU A 107 -11.31 25.16 32.36
C GLU A 107 -11.51 23.68 32.77
N MET A 108 -11.33 22.76 31.83
CA MET A 108 -11.58 21.33 32.06
C MET A 108 -10.50 20.68 32.93
N THR A 109 -10.88 20.24 34.14
CA THR A 109 -9.95 19.61 35.10
C THR A 109 -9.74 18.12 34.87
N GLU A 110 -10.70 17.46 34.22
CA GLU A 110 -10.64 16.04 33.88
C GLU A 110 -10.92 15.82 32.39
N LEU A 111 -10.15 14.93 31.78
CA LEU A 111 -10.23 14.63 30.35
C LEU A 111 -10.29 13.11 30.11
N ASP A 112 -11.25 12.69 29.30
CA ASP A 112 -11.32 11.33 28.78
C ASP A 112 -10.81 11.30 27.35
N VAL A 113 -9.72 10.57 27.16
CA VAL A 113 -9.10 10.37 25.86
C VAL A 113 -9.23 8.92 25.47
N MET A 114 -9.89 8.67 24.35
CA MET A 114 -9.76 7.44 23.60
C MET A 114 -8.63 7.63 22.60
N TYR A 115 -7.66 6.73 22.54
CA TYR A 115 -6.51 6.92 21.64
C TYR A 115 -6.22 5.71 20.75
N CYS A 116 -5.87 5.97 19.50
CA CYS A 116 -5.47 4.93 18.56
C CYS A 116 -4.11 4.38 18.95
N THR A 117 -3.99 3.06 19.04
CA THR A 117 -2.72 2.41 19.37
C THR A 117 -2.63 1.02 18.74
N TRP A 118 -1.41 0.54 18.51
CA TRP A 118 -1.20 -0.86 18.16
C TRP A 118 -1.27 -1.75 19.38
N GLU A 119 -1.67 -3.01 19.22
CA GLU A 119 -1.74 -3.93 20.35
C GLU A 119 -0.37 -4.11 21.06
N PHE A 120 0.72 -4.06 20.30
CA PHE A 120 2.09 -4.28 20.75
C PHE A 120 2.91 -3.01 20.90
N ASP A 121 2.26 -1.84 20.85
CA ASP A 121 2.94 -0.58 21.11
C ASP A 121 3.53 -0.57 22.53
N LEU A 122 4.80 -0.17 22.64
CA LEU A 122 5.51 -0.14 23.91
C LEU A 122 4.84 0.79 24.93
N SER A 123 4.26 1.89 24.45
CA SER A 123 3.63 2.90 25.30
C SER A 123 2.47 2.32 26.12
N ASN A 124 1.80 1.29 25.62
CA ASN A 124 0.68 0.63 26.31
C ASN A 124 1.12 -0.16 27.56
N GLY A 125 2.38 -0.56 27.64
CA GLY A 125 2.93 -1.35 28.76
C GLY A 125 3.70 -0.52 29.79
N LEU A 126 3.81 0.80 29.59
CA LEU A 126 4.58 1.67 30.49
C LEU A 126 3.86 1.81 31.83
N THR A 127 4.53 1.39 32.90
CA THR A 127 4.02 1.49 34.29
C THR A 127 4.80 2.50 35.14
N LYS A 128 6.03 2.82 34.73
CA LYS A 128 6.95 3.69 35.49
C LYS A 128 7.03 5.13 34.99
N VAL A 129 6.58 5.37 33.77
CA VAL A 129 6.61 6.67 33.09
C VAL A 129 5.20 6.93 32.58
N PRO A 130 4.68 8.17 32.69
CA PRO A 130 3.38 8.50 32.13
C PRO A 130 3.36 8.25 30.62
N HIS A 131 2.18 7.95 30.09
CA HIS A 131 1.98 7.82 28.66
C HIS A 131 2.29 9.15 27.95
N SER A 132 2.74 9.12 26.69
CA SER A 132 3.11 10.32 25.91
C SER A 132 2.00 11.38 25.91
N ILE A 133 0.76 10.96 25.61
CA ILE A 133 -0.43 11.82 25.65
C ILE A 133 -0.62 12.47 27.03
N GLN A 134 -0.50 11.70 28.11
CA GLN A 134 -0.62 12.24 29.47
C GLN A 134 0.47 13.27 29.76
N SER A 135 1.71 12.97 29.36
CA SER A 135 2.84 13.87 29.58
C SER A 135 2.70 15.19 28.82
N GLN A 136 2.05 15.21 27.65
CA GLN A 136 1.83 16.43 26.87
C GLN A 136 0.65 17.24 27.43
N LEU A 137 -0.38 16.58 27.96
CA LEU A 137 -1.59 17.24 28.46
C LEU A 137 -1.56 17.62 29.94
N GLN A 138 -0.59 17.13 30.72
CA GLN A 138 -0.51 17.35 32.18
C GLN A 138 -0.37 18.83 32.57
N GLU A 139 0.14 19.69 31.67
CA GLU A 139 0.25 21.13 31.91
C GLU A 139 -1.12 21.85 31.82
N PHE A 140 -2.07 21.25 31.09
CA PHE A 140 -3.37 21.84 30.81
C PHE A 140 -4.51 21.17 31.58
N CYS A 141 -4.35 19.90 31.98
CA CYS A 141 -5.39 19.11 32.62
C CYS A 141 -4.82 18.29 33.80
N GLN A 142 -5.52 18.29 34.93
CA GLN A 142 -5.07 17.59 36.15
C GLN A 142 -5.17 16.08 36.02
N THR A 143 -6.25 15.59 35.42
CA THR A 143 -6.53 14.14 35.30
C THR A 143 -6.84 13.78 33.86
N VAL A 144 -5.92 13.04 33.22
CA VAL A 144 -6.11 12.53 31.86
C VAL A 144 -6.28 11.01 31.91
N ARG A 145 -7.51 10.55 31.64
CA ARG A 145 -7.86 9.13 31.59
C ARG A 145 -7.75 8.62 30.17
N LEU A 146 -6.85 7.65 29.96
CA LEU A 146 -6.60 7.06 28.65
C LEU A 146 -7.34 5.73 28.48
N THR A 147 -8.02 5.58 27.35
CA THR A 147 -8.64 4.33 26.91
C THR A 147 -8.10 3.93 25.54
N PRO A 148 -7.37 2.80 25.42
CA PRO A 148 -6.77 2.40 24.15
C PRO A 148 -7.81 1.85 23.17
N TRP A 149 -7.77 2.36 21.95
CA TRP A 149 -8.40 1.75 20.78
C TRP A 149 -7.36 1.00 19.96
N LYS A 150 -7.37 -0.33 20.12
CA LYS A 150 -6.42 -1.20 19.43
C LYS A 150 -6.73 -1.30 17.94
N MET A 151 -5.83 -0.78 17.12
CA MET A 151 -5.95 -0.76 15.67
C MET A 151 -5.45 -2.06 15.05
N VAL A 152 -6.15 -2.50 14.01
CA VAL A 152 -5.74 -3.57 13.09
C VAL A 152 -5.90 -3.01 11.69
N THR A 153 -4.88 -3.14 10.84
CA THR A 153 -4.95 -2.61 9.47
C THR A 153 -6.04 -3.31 8.68
N ILE A 154 -6.92 -2.54 8.06
CA ILE A 154 -8.09 -3.00 7.28
C ILE A 154 -7.70 -2.99 5.80
N PRO A 155 -8.18 -3.97 4.99
CA PRO A 155 -7.97 -3.93 3.55
C PRO A 155 -8.56 -2.69 2.89
N GLN A 156 -7.83 -2.14 1.92
CA GLN A 156 -8.24 -1.01 1.11
C GLN A 156 -8.10 -1.34 -0.37
N PHE A 157 -9.10 -0.97 -1.18
CA PHE A 157 -9.18 -1.19 -2.64
C PHE A 157 -9.14 -2.66 -3.11
N ASP A 158 -8.50 -3.56 -2.37
CA ASP A 158 -8.38 -4.99 -2.60
C ASP A 158 -8.30 -5.74 -1.26
N ASP A 159 -8.87 -6.94 -1.20
CA ASP A 159 -8.88 -7.75 0.02
C ASP A 159 -7.47 -8.06 0.54
N ASP A 160 -6.50 -8.16 -0.36
CA ASP A 160 -5.14 -8.54 -0.02
C ASP A 160 -4.19 -7.34 -0.01
N PHE A 161 -4.70 -6.12 0.02
CA PHE A 161 -3.89 -4.90 0.14
C PHE A 161 -4.21 -4.17 1.46
N LEU A 162 -3.24 -4.16 2.38
CA LEU A 162 -3.33 -3.55 3.70
C LEU A 162 -2.44 -2.30 3.75
N CYS A 163 -3.04 -1.11 3.77
CA CYS A 163 -2.32 0.16 3.85
C CYS A 163 -2.43 0.75 5.26
N LEU A 164 -1.31 1.08 5.90
CA LEU A 164 -1.30 1.64 7.26
C LEU A 164 -1.64 3.13 7.32
N HIS A 165 -1.38 3.88 6.25
CA HIS A 165 -1.41 5.35 6.23
C HIS A 165 -0.48 5.99 7.26
N ALA A 166 0.72 5.43 7.40
CA ALA A 166 1.78 5.94 8.26
C ALA A 166 2.94 6.55 7.47
N LEU A 167 2.90 6.56 6.13
CA LEU A 167 3.99 7.10 5.31
C LEU A 167 4.14 8.62 5.40
N TYR A 168 3.03 9.34 5.60
CA TYR A 168 2.99 10.80 5.68
C TYR A 168 2.45 11.23 7.03
N ASN A 169 3.03 12.29 7.59
CA ASN A 169 2.57 12.91 8.83
C ASN A 169 1.33 13.80 8.58
N SER A 170 0.81 14.43 9.62
CA SER A 170 -0.35 15.33 9.54
C SER A 170 -0.11 16.57 8.65
N GLU A 171 1.15 16.97 8.47
CA GLU A 171 1.59 18.06 7.57
C GLU A 171 1.88 17.59 6.14
N ASN A 172 1.61 16.30 5.85
CA ASN A 172 1.87 15.64 4.57
C ASN A 172 3.37 15.55 4.20
N ASP A 173 4.28 15.65 5.17
CA ASP A 173 5.71 15.34 5.01
C ASP A 173 5.95 13.82 5.11
N SER A 174 6.89 13.32 4.32
CA SER A 174 7.19 11.89 4.27
C SER A 174 8.01 11.45 5.48
N LEU A 175 7.55 10.45 6.22
CA LEU A 175 8.36 9.83 7.26
C LEU A 175 9.51 8.96 6.70
N TYR A 176 9.43 8.55 5.43
CA TYR A 176 10.51 7.80 4.78
C TYR A 176 11.61 8.71 4.24
N ALA A 177 11.25 9.88 3.72
CA ALA A 177 12.19 10.84 3.16
C ALA A 177 11.75 12.27 3.53
N PRO A 178 11.86 12.67 4.81
CA PRO A 178 11.36 13.97 5.23
C PRO A 178 12.08 15.11 4.53
N PHE A 179 11.41 16.25 4.43
CA PHE A 179 11.98 17.44 3.84
C PHE A 179 13.25 17.90 4.58
N GLU A 180 13.26 17.79 5.91
CA GLU A 180 14.41 18.11 6.75
C GLU A 180 15.31 16.89 7.00
N ASN A 181 16.61 17.00 6.70
CA ASN A 181 17.54 15.86 6.88
C ASN A 181 17.75 15.47 8.33
N SER A 182 17.70 16.44 9.25
CA SER A 182 17.85 16.23 10.70
C SER A 182 16.79 15.28 11.26
N LEU A 183 15.62 15.22 10.62
CA LEU A 183 14.50 14.39 11.04
C LEU A 183 14.53 12.99 10.42
N LYS A 184 15.38 12.73 9.40
CA LYS A 184 15.37 11.50 8.60
C LYS A 184 15.45 10.21 9.41
N ASP A 185 16.39 10.14 10.35
CA ASP A 185 16.54 8.92 11.15
C ASP A 185 15.37 8.74 12.12
N GLY A 186 14.96 9.81 12.82
CA GLY A 186 13.87 9.76 13.78
C GLY A 186 12.53 9.37 13.13
N THR A 187 12.17 10.02 12.03
CA THR A 187 10.94 9.74 11.28
C THR A 187 10.92 8.33 10.68
N ARG A 188 12.04 7.84 10.14
CA ARG A 188 12.17 6.45 9.68
C ARG A 188 12.02 5.45 10.81
N GLU A 189 12.52 5.73 12.02
CA GLU A 189 12.29 4.86 13.18
C GLU A 189 10.81 4.79 13.57
N VAL A 190 10.10 5.92 13.54
CA VAL A 190 8.65 5.96 13.82
C VAL A 190 7.88 5.15 12.78
N LEU A 191 8.21 5.32 11.50
CA LEU A 191 7.65 4.53 10.40
C LEU A 191 7.88 3.03 10.61
N LEU A 192 9.12 2.65 10.95
CA LEU A 192 9.49 1.25 11.20
C LEU A 192 8.74 0.66 12.40
N ASP A 193 8.65 1.39 13.52
CA ASP A 193 7.97 0.89 14.72
C ASP A 193 6.47 0.66 14.45
N ASN A 194 5.82 1.60 13.73
CA ASN A 194 4.44 1.42 13.26
C ASN A 194 4.26 0.16 12.40
N MET A 195 5.15 -0.03 11.42
CA MET A 195 5.13 -1.22 10.55
C MET A 195 5.35 -2.51 11.33
N ILE A 196 6.29 -2.53 12.28
CA ILE A 196 6.59 -3.70 13.12
C ILE A 196 5.36 -4.05 13.96
N ASN A 197 4.78 -3.07 14.65
CA ASN A 197 3.61 -3.25 15.49
C ASN A 197 2.38 -3.71 14.70
N CYS A 198 2.21 -3.20 13.47
CA CYS A 198 1.18 -3.69 12.56
C CYS A 198 1.39 -5.16 12.21
N ILE A 199 2.59 -5.56 11.77
CA ILE A 199 2.84 -6.96 11.38
C ILE A 199 2.66 -7.90 12.58
N LEU A 200 3.14 -7.53 13.77
CA LEU A 200 2.90 -8.31 14.99
C LEU A 200 1.41 -8.48 15.29
N THR A 201 0.65 -7.40 15.17
CA THR A 201 -0.81 -7.42 15.34
C THR A 201 -1.46 -8.40 14.35
N LEU A 202 -1.08 -8.35 13.07
CA LEU A 202 -1.60 -9.26 12.05
C LEU A 202 -1.21 -10.72 12.30
N LEU A 203 0.04 -10.99 12.69
CA LEU A 203 0.51 -12.34 13.03
C LEU A 203 -0.28 -12.92 14.20
N LYS A 204 -0.56 -12.12 15.23
CA LYS A 204 -1.40 -12.53 16.36
C LYS A 204 -2.85 -12.76 15.96
N GLN A 205 -3.46 -11.84 15.20
CA GLN A 205 -4.86 -11.95 14.75
C GLN A 205 -5.10 -13.18 13.88
N THR A 206 -4.09 -13.56 13.08
CA THR A 206 -4.19 -14.70 12.16
C THR A 206 -3.59 -15.99 12.73
N ASN A 207 -2.95 -15.93 13.90
CA ASN A 207 -2.19 -17.02 14.50
C ASN A 207 -1.17 -17.63 13.51
N THR A 208 -0.39 -16.76 12.87
CA THR A 208 0.55 -17.12 11.80
C THR A 208 2.00 -16.98 12.27
N THR A 209 2.89 -17.84 11.77
CA THR A 209 4.33 -17.75 12.02
C THR A 209 5.10 -17.51 10.72
N ILE A 210 6.04 -16.56 10.76
CA ILE A 210 6.95 -16.29 9.65
C ILE A 210 8.01 -17.38 9.59
N THR A 211 8.30 -17.87 8.39
CA THR A 211 9.24 -18.96 8.16
C THR A 211 10.49 -18.55 7.42
N ASN A 212 10.33 -18.12 6.18
CA ASN A 212 11.40 -17.54 5.39
C ASN A 212 11.17 -16.04 5.29
N THR A 213 12.25 -15.28 5.46
CA THR A 213 12.27 -13.83 5.27
C THR A 213 13.31 -13.50 4.22
N VAL A 214 12.92 -12.74 3.19
CA VAL A 214 13.83 -12.08 2.26
C VAL A 214 13.70 -10.58 2.43
N THR A 215 14.83 -9.89 2.54
CA THR A 215 14.88 -8.43 2.66
C THR A 215 15.62 -7.86 1.46
N LEU A 216 15.06 -6.83 0.85
CA LEU A 216 15.63 -6.06 -0.26
C LEU A 216 15.84 -4.64 0.26
N GLY A 217 17.07 -4.32 0.64
CA GLY A 217 17.45 -3.02 1.17
C GLY A 217 17.88 -3.00 2.64
N ASN A 218 18.53 -1.92 3.06
CA ASN A 218 19.17 -1.81 4.39
C ASN A 218 18.13 -1.52 5.50
N LEU A 219 17.13 -0.67 5.24
CA LEU A 219 16.01 -0.44 6.15
C LEU A 219 15.14 -1.71 6.24
N SER A 220 14.95 -2.42 5.14
CA SER A 220 14.29 -3.74 5.11
C SER A 220 14.97 -4.77 6.02
N GLN A 221 16.31 -4.80 6.04
CA GLN A 221 17.08 -5.65 6.95
C GLN A 221 16.88 -5.26 8.40
N LYS A 222 17.00 -3.96 8.71
CA LYS A 222 16.76 -3.43 10.06
C LYS A 222 15.35 -3.78 10.55
N PHE A 223 14.34 -3.57 9.72
CA PHE A 223 12.95 -3.95 9.99
C PHE A 223 12.82 -5.45 10.35
N ALA A 224 13.36 -6.34 9.53
CA ALA A 224 13.26 -7.77 9.75
C ALA A 224 13.97 -8.23 11.05
N GLN A 225 15.11 -7.62 11.37
CA GLN A 225 15.84 -7.89 12.62
C GLN A 225 15.04 -7.42 13.85
N LEU A 226 14.53 -6.19 13.84
CA LEU A 226 13.73 -5.64 14.92
C LEU A 226 12.43 -6.41 15.12
N LEU A 227 11.71 -6.73 14.04
CA LEU A 227 10.50 -7.56 14.09
C LEU A 227 10.81 -8.93 14.69
N LYS A 228 11.89 -9.59 14.28
CA LYS A 228 12.29 -10.90 14.82
C LYS A 228 12.59 -10.83 16.32
N SER A 229 13.29 -9.78 16.77
CA SER A 229 13.53 -9.54 18.21
C SER A 229 12.20 -9.38 18.93
N ARG A 230 11.32 -8.52 18.42
CA ARG A 230 10.04 -8.20 19.07
C ARG A 230 9.09 -9.39 19.11
N VAL A 231 9.09 -10.25 18.08
CA VAL A 231 8.36 -11.53 18.12
C VAL A 231 8.85 -12.39 19.28
N LYS A 232 10.18 -12.53 19.44
CA LYS A 232 10.77 -13.33 20.50
C LYS A 232 10.48 -12.74 21.89
N ASP A 233 10.60 -11.43 22.05
CA ASP A 233 10.39 -10.74 23.33
C ASP A 233 8.92 -10.81 23.80
N ASN A 234 7.98 -11.01 22.88
CA ASN A 234 6.55 -11.17 23.18
C ASN A 234 6.10 -12.63 23.35
N MET A 235 6.98 -13.62 23.16
CA MET A 235 6.64 -15.02 23.43
C MET A 235 6.57 -15.26 24.94
N THR A 236 5.46 -15.82 25.42
CA THR A 236 5.41 -16.35 26.79
C THR A 236 6.15 -17.67 26.87
N TYR A 237 6.53 -18.11 28.06
CA TYR A 237 7.13 -19.44 28.27
C TYR A 237 6.29 -20.58 27.67
N ASN A 238 4.96 -20.47 27.74
CA ASN A 238 4.07 -21.44 27.12
C ASN A 238 4.13 -21.38 25.60
N ASP A 239 4.22 -20.17 25.02
CA ASP A 239 4.37 -20.01 23.57
C ASP A 239 5.70 -20.57 23.08
N GLU A 240 6.79 -20.39 23.83
CA GLU A 240 8.09 -21.00 23.54
C GLU A 240 8.00 -22.53 23.55
N LEU A 241 7.39 -23.13 24.59
CA LEU A 241 7.19 -24.58 24.65
C LEU A 241 6.31 -25.10 23.51
N ILE A 242 5.23 -24.37 23.19
CA ILE A 242 4.34 -24.71 22.07
C ILE A 242 5.13 -24.62 20.76
N PHE A 243 5.91 -23.56 20.55
CA PHE A 243 6.73 -23.35 19.37
C PHE A 243 7.77 -24.47 19.21
N GLU A 244 8.48 -24.83 20.27
CA GLU A 244 9.44 -25.96 20.26
C GLU A 244 8.75 -27.30 19.98
N SER A 245 7.54 -27.51 20.50
CA SER A 245 6.75 -28.72 20.24
C SER A 245 6.24 -28.78 18.79
N LEU A 246 5.71 -27.66 18.28
CA LEU A 246 5.13 -27.52 16.95
C LEU A 246 6.17 -27.48 15.83
N HIS A 247 7.39 -27.01 16.10
CA HIS A 247 8.47 -26.92 15.11
C HIS A 247 9.66 -27.87 15.42
N GLY A 248 9.54 -28.70 16.45
CA GLY A 248 10.51 -29.72 16.82
C GLY A 248 10.44 -30.99 15.95
N LYS A 249 11.20 -32.04 16.34
CA LYS A 249 11.36 -33.30 15.56
C LYS A 249 10.05 -34.06 15.26
N LYS A 250 8.93 -33.70 15.88
CA LYS A 250 7.59 -34.33 15.72
C LYS A 250 6.48 -33.32 15.32
N ALA A 251 6.86 -32.20 14.72
CA ALA A 251 5.99 -31.11 14.26
C ALA A 251 4.78 -31.53 13.39
N THR A 252 3.57 -31.12 13.80
CA THR A 252 2.40 -30.91 12.92
C THR A 252 2.24 -29.41 12.74
N ILE A 253 2.50 -28.90 11.55
CA ILE A 253 2.69 -27.47 11.30
C ILE A 253 1.35 -26.77 11.07
N ASP A 254 1.05 -25.76 11.88
CA ASP A 254 0.02 -24.76 11.62
C ASP A 254 0.64 -23.54 10.90
N ILE A 255 0.09 -23.24 9.72
CA ILE A 255 0.26 -22.07 8.81
C ILE A 255 1.60 -21.32 8.88
N GLU A 256 2.57 -21.83 8.13
CA GLU A 256 3.81 -21.14 7.76
C GLU A 256 3.54 -20.08 6.69
N THR A 257 4.13 -18.90 6.85
CA THR A 257 4.07 -17.80 5.88
C THR A 257 5.47 -17.33 5.53
N ASP A 258 5.71 -17.00 4.26
CA ASP A 258 6.94 -16.33 3.83
C ASP A 258 6.76 -14.80 3.95
N MET A 259 7.83 -14.07 4.23
CA MET A 259 7.83 -12.61 4.25
C MET A 259 8.89 -12.07 3.30
N ILE A 260 8.50 -11.14 2.43
CA ILE A 260 9.41 -10.39 1.56
C ILE A 260 9.26 -8.93 1.93
N VAL A 261 10.36 -8.28 2.31
CA VAL A 261 10.40 -6.87 2.68
C VAL A 261 11.21 -6.12 1.63
N ILE A 262 10.64 -5.08 1.04
CA ILE A 262 11.30 -4.24 0.04
C ILE A 262 11.16 -2.78 0.44
N GLU A 263 12.24 -2.01 0.24
CA GLU A 263 12.23 -0.56 0.46
C GLU A 263 12.28 0.22 -0.86
N ARG A 264 11.73 1.43 -0.84
CA ARG A 264 11.56 2.26 -2.05
C ARG A 264 12.87 2.58 -2.77
N GLU A 265 13.97 2.75 -2.02
CA GLU A 265 15.31 3.00 -2.57
C GLU A 265 15.80 1.88 -3.52
N MET A 266 15.22 0.67 -3.46
CA MET A 266 15.54 -0.39 -4.42
C MET A 266 15.02 -0.10 -5.83
N ASP A 267 13.96 0.69 -5.96
CA ASP A 267 13.38 1.08 -7.24
C ASP A 267 12.75 2.48 -7.16
N PRO A 268 13.56 3.56 -7.16
CA PRO A 268 13.04 4.92 -7.13
C PRO A 268 12.43 5.37 -8.46
N ILE A 269 12.57 4.57 -9.53
CA ILE A 269 12.12 4.92 -10.88
C ILE A 269 10.61 4.75 -11.01
N THR A 270 10.07 3.62 -10.57
CA THR A 270 8.65 3.26 -10.78
C THR A 270 7.65 4.33 -10.32
N PRO A 271 7.79 4.96 -9.14
CA PRO A 271 6.86 6.01 -8.70
C PRO A 271 6.90 7.29 -9.56
N LEU A 272 7.97 7.51 -10.32
CA LEU A 272 8.10 8.66 -11.22
C LEU A 272 7.36 8.44 -12.55
N LEU A 273 7.04 7.20 -12.90
CA LEU A 273 6.37 6.84 -14.15
C LEU A 273 4.87 7.09 -14.04
N THR A 274 4.24 7.46 -15.15
CA THR A 274 2.80 7.63 -15.18
C THR A 274 2.10 6.28 -15.14
N GLU A 275 1.23 6.08 -14.16
CA GLU A 275 0.40 4.88 -14.04
C GLU A 275 -0.70 4.84 -15.10
N LEU A 276 -0.91 3.66 -15.69
CA LEU A 276 -1.89 3.42 -16.76
C LEU A 276 -2.98 2.42 -16.37
N THR A 277 -3.03 2.00 -15.10
CA THR A 277 -4.15 1.18 -14.61
C THR A 277 -5.37 2.07 -14.33
N TYR A 278 -6.58 1.51 -14.36
CA TYR A 278 -7.78 2.26 -14.00
C TYR A 278 -7.67 2.88 -12.60
N PHE A 279 -7.21 2.12 -11.61
CA PHE A 279 -7.00 2.64 -10.26
C PHE A 279 -5.91 3.72 -10.23
N GLY A 280 -4.76 3.52 -10.87
CA GLY A 280 -3.69 4.51 -10.89
C GLY A 280 -4.10 5.83 -11.55
N LEU A 281 -4.86 5.80 -12.65
CA LEU A 281 -5.39 7.01 -13.28
C LEU A 281 -6.49 7.68 -12.45
N LEU A 282 -7.33 6.91 -11.77
CA LEU A 282 -8.27 7.51 -10.81
C LEU A 282 -7.53 8.23 -9.68
N ASP A 283 -6.50 7.60 -9.08
CA ASP A 283 -5.72 8.21 -7.99
C ASP A 283 -4.96 9.45 -8.44
N LYS A 284 -4.62 9.53 -9.73
CA LYS A 284 -4.03 10.73 -10.35
C LYS A 284 -5.03 11.88 -10.53
N PHE A 285 -6.23 11.59 -11.04
CA PHE A 285 -7.17 12.64 -11.46
C PHE A 285 -8.27 12.96 -10.43
N HIS A 286 -8.44 12.11 -9.42
CA HIS A 286 -9.42 12.29 -8.35
C HIS A 286 -8.75 12.23 -6.98
N LYS A 287 -9.35 12.91 -6.01
CA LYS A 287 -8.87 12.87 -4.62
C LYS A 287 -9.46 11.66 -3.91
N PHE A 288 -8.58 10.86 -3.31
CA PHE A 288 -8.94 9.80 -2.38
C PHE A 288 -8.71 10.25 -0.93
N ASP A 289 -9.72 10.08 -0.09
CA ASP A 289 -9.55 10.24 1.35
C ASP A 289 -8.67 9.12 1.96
N ALA A 290 -8.36 9.23 3.25
CA ALA A 290 -7.54 8.26 3.97
C ALA A 290 -8.11 6.81 4.01
N ASN A 291 -9.38 6.62 3.63
CA ASN A 291 -10.03 5.31 3.58
C ASN A 291 -10.19 4.75 2.16
N GLY A 292 -9.71 5.49 1.17
CA GLY A 292 -9.87 5.11 -0.22
C GLY A 292 -11.27 5.38 -0.77
N THR A 293 -12.00 6.32 -0.17
CA THR A 293 -13.20 6.91 -0.79
C THR A 293 -12.77 7.97 -1.79
N LEU A 294 -13.27 7.86 -3.02
CA LEU A 294 -13.07 8.85 -4.06
C LEU A 294 -14.13 9.93 -3.96
N VAL A 295 -13.73 11.20 -4.09
CA VAL A 295 -14.66 12.32 -4.28
C VAL A 295 -14.60 12.71 -5.75
N ASP A 296 -15.74 12.64 -6.45
CA ASP A 296 -15.83 12.98 -7.87
C ASP A 296 -15.82 14.52 -8.09
N LYS A 297 -15.78 14.93 -9.36
CA LYS A 297 -15.77 16.37 -9.74
C LYS A 297 -17.05 17.10 -9.30
N GLU A 298 -18.14 16.39 -9.05
CA GLU A 298 -19.42 16.92 -8.57
C GLU A 298 -19.52 16.96 -7.03
N GLY A 299 -18.51 16.45 -6.33
CA GLY A 299 -18.45 16.38 -4.86
C GLY A 299 -19.11 15.14 -4.26
N ASN A 300 -19.54 14.16 -5.07
CA ASN A 300 -20.10 12.92 -4.55
C ASN A 300 -19.00 11.97 -4.08
N SER A 301 -19.22 11.34 -2.93
CA SER A 301 -18.32 10.33 -2.38
C SER A 301 -18.66 8.92 -2.86
N HIS A 302 -17.67 8.23 -3.42
CA HIS A 302 -17.75 6.86 -3.91
C HIS A 302 -16.77 5.98 -3.11
N SER A 303 -17.32 5.05 -2.33
CA SER A 303 -16.50 4.06 -1.62
C SER A 303 -16.42 2.79 -2.45
N PHE A 304 -15.20 2.34 -2.72
CA PHE A 304 -14.95 1.06 -3.38
C PHE A 304 -14.82 -0.10 -2.38
N ALA A 305 -14.99 0.18 -1.07
CA ALA A 305 -14.87 -0.79 0.00
C ALA A 305 -16.19 -1.54 0.23
N ASN A 306 -16.18 -2.84 -0.12
CA ASN A 306 -17.25 -3.83 0.02
C ASN A 306 -18.37 -3.73 -1.05
N ASP A 307 -18.59 -4.86 -1.73
CA ASP A 307 -19.72 -5.15 -2.63
C ASP A 307 -19.75 -4.44 -4.00
N ASP A 308 -18.66 -3.76 -4.40
CA ASP A 308 -18.45 -3.35 -5.78
C ASP A 308 -17.73 -4.44 -6.59
N GLU A 309 -18.52 -5.37 -7.14
CA GLU A 309 -17.99 -6.40 -8.05
C GLU A 309 -17.43 -5.78 -9.34
N ILE A 310 -17.91 -4.62 -9.78
CA ILE A 310 -17.44 -3.98 -11.01
C ILE A 310 -16.02 -3.46 -10.82
N TRP A 311 -15.77 -2.75 -9.71
CA TRP A 311 -14.43 -2.34 -9.30
C TRP A 311 -13.42 -3.48 -9.33
N ASN A 312 -13.76 -4.64 -8.75
CA ASN A 312 -12.87 -5.81 -8.71
C ASN A 312 -12.47 -6.33 -10.10
N HIS A 313 -13.31 -6.15 -11.12
CA HIS A 313 -13.02 -6.53 -12.49
C HIS A 313 -12.23 -5.46 -13.27
N LEU A 314 -12.22 -4.21 -12.80
CA LEU A 314 -11.71 -3.06 -13.56
C LEU A 314 -10.41 -2.47 -12.99
N LYS A 315 -10.28 -2.39 -11.66
CA LYS A 315 -9.23 -1.60 -10.96
C LYS A 315 -7.80 -1.82 -11.45
N PHE A 316 -7.46 -3.06 -11.80
CA PHE A 316 -6.12 -3.44 -12.24
C PHE A 316 -5.99 -3.61 -13.75
N LEU A 317 -7.03 -3.31 -14.53
CA LEU A 317 -6.90 -3.30 -15.99
C LEU A 317 -6.11 -2.07 -16.42
N ASN A 318 -5.29 -2.24 -17.46
CA ASN A 318 -4.82 -1.09 -18.23
C ASN A 318 -6.04 -0.32 -18.77
N PHE A 319 -5.98 1.01 -18.72
CA PHE A 319 -7.10 1.86 -19.09
C PHE A 319 -7.58 1.64 -20.53
N GLY A 320 -6.67 1.32 -21.45
CA GLY A 320 -7.02 0.96 -22.83
C GLY A 320 -7.93 -0.27 -22.97
N ALA A 321 -7.98 -1.15 -21.96
CA ALA A 321 -8.91 -2.31 -21.93
C ALA A 321 -10.28 -1.98 -21.31
N MET A 322 -10.47 -0.79 -20.73
CA MET A 322 -11.69 -0.45 -19.97
C MET A 322 -12.94 -0.39 -20.84
N GLY A 323 -12.89 0.32 -21.97
CA GLY A 323 -14.05 0.52 -22.85
C GLY A 323 -14.69 -0.80 -23.33
N PRO A 324 -13.93 -1.74 -23.93
CA PRO A 324 -14.44 -3.05 -24.32
C PRO A 324 -15.04 -3.84 -23.15
N LYS A 325 -14.40 -3.78 -21.98
CA LYS A 325 -14.84 -4.49 -20.77
C LYS A 325 -16.15 -3.92 -20.23
N LEU A 326 -16.27 -2.60 -20.10
CA LEU A 326 -17.49 -1.91 -19.68
C LEU A 326 -18.66 -2.19 -20.64
N ASN A 327 -18.42 -2.13 -21.96
CA ASN A 327 -19.44 -2.45 -22.96
C ASN A 327 -19.92 -3.90 -22.86
N LYS A 328 -19.01 -4.85 -22.62
CA LYS A 328 -19.37 -6.25 -22.39
C LYS A 328 -20.26 -6.39 -21.14
N MET A 329 -19.87 -5.77 -20.03
CA MET A 329 -20.65 -5.79 -18.78
C MET A 329 -22.02 -5.13 -18.95
N ALA A 330 -22.12 -4.04 -19.71
CA ALA A 330 -23.38 -3.38 -20.05
C ALA A 330 -24.33 -4.29 -20.85
N LYS A 331 -23.82 -4.99 -21.87
CA LYS A 331 -24.61 -5.95 -22.66
C LYS A 331 -25.07 -7.14 -21.84
N GLU A 332 -24.20 -7.68 -20.98
CA GLU A 332 -24.55 -8.77 -20.06
C GLU A 332 -25.65 -8.31 -19.09
N LEU A 333 -25.53 -7.12 -18.50
CA LEU A 333 -26.55 -6.55 -17.62
C LEU A 333 -27.88 -6.32 -18.35
N GLN A 334 -27.85 -5.75 -19.56
CA GLN A 334 -29.04 -5.54 -20.37
C GLN A 334 -29.75 -6.86 -20.68
N SER A 335 -29.00 -7.91 -21.04
CA SER A 335 -29.56 -9.25 -21.25
C SER A 335 -30.22 -9.82 -19.99
N LYS A 336 -29.65 -9.60 -18.79
CA LYS A 336 -30.29 -9.99 -17.53
C LYS A 336 -31.62 -9.25 -17.31
N TYR A 337 -31.67 -7.95 -17.64
CA TYR A 337 -32.92 -7.17 -17.57
C TYR A 337 -33.97 -7.64 -18.56
N ASP A 338 -33.57 -7.95 -19.79
CA ASP A 338 -34.50 -8.36 -20.85
C ASP A 338 -35.14 -9.72 -20.57
N SER A 339 -34.45 -10.59 -19.83
CA SER A 339 -34.98 -11.90 -19.37
C SER A 339 -36.29 -11.79 -18.56
N ARG A 340 -36.64 -10.59 -18.07
CA ARG A 340 -37.95 -10.31 -17.46
C ARG A 340 -39.12 -10.60 -18.39
N HIS A 341 -38.93 -10.44 -19.69
CA HIS A 341 -39.97 -10.67 -20.69
C HIS A 341 -40.15 -12.17 -20.98
N ASP A 342 -39.17 -13.01 -20.59
CA ASP A 342 -39.18 -14.47 -20.76
C ASP A 342 -39.79 -15.20 -19.54
N ALA A 343 -40.11 -14.47 -18.46
CA ALA A 343 -40.65 -15.02 -17.22
C ALA A 343 -42.18 -15.20 -17.30
N GLU A 344 -42.63 -16.39 -17.71
CA GLU A 344 -44.07 -16.70 -17.88
C GLU A 344 -44.72 -17.31 -16.63
N THR A 345 -43.94 -17.94 -15.74
CA THR A 345 -44.46 -18.58 -14.52
C THR A 345 -44.34 -17.70 -13.29
N VAL A 346 -45.26 -17.85 -12.33
CA VAL A 346 -45.24 -17.15 -11.04
C VAL A 346 -43.91 -17.36 -10.29
N GLY A 347 -43.31 -18.55 -10.42
CA GLY A 347 -42.00 -18.86 -9.84
C GLY A 347 -40.86 -18.03 -10.47
N GLN A 348 -40.82 -17.94 -11.80
CA GLN A 348 -39.79 -17.16 -12.52
C GLN A 348 -39.95 -15.65 -12.26
N ILE A 349 -41.19 -15.14 -12.21
CA ILE A 349 -41.47 -13.75 -11.86
C ILE A 349 -40.95 -13.45 -10.45
N LYS A 350 -41.20 -14.34 -9.49
CA LYS A 350 -40.68 -14.18 -8.13
C LYS A 350 -39.15 -14.16 -8.11
N THR A 351 -38.49 -15.09 -8.78
CA THR A 351 -37.02 -15.11 -8.88
C THR A 351 -36.45 -13.83 -9.50
N PHE A 352 -37.10 -13.29 -10.54
CA PHE A 352 -36.68 -12.03 -11.15
C PHE A 352 -36.85 -10.85 -10.18
N VAL A 353 -38.01 -10.73 -9.53
CA VAL A 353 -38.28 -9.67 -8.54
C VAL A 353 -37.28 -9.74 -7.38
N ASP A 354 -36.94 -10.94 -6.91
CA ASP A 354 -35.94 -11.15 -5.85
C ASP A 354 -34.54 -10.67 -6.30
N SER A 355 -34.20 -10.76 -7.59
CA SER A 355 -32.93 -10.30 -8.17
C SER A 355 -32.91 -8.83 -8.62
N LEU A 356 -34.05 -8.13 -8.63
CA LEU A 356 -34.16 -6.80 -9.21
C LEU A 356 -33.31 -5.76 -8.46
N GLY A 357 -33.25 -5.86 -7.14
CA GLY A 357 -32.43 -4.96 -6.31
C GLY A 357 -30.94 -5.09 -6.62
N THR A 358 -30.43 -6.32 -6.82
CA THR A 358 -29.04 -6.55 -7.21
C THR A 358 -28.75 -6.03 -8.61
N LEU A 359 -29.67 -6.19 -9.56
CA LEU A 359 -29.51 -5.66 -10.91
C LEU A 359 -29.49 -4.13 -10.93
N GLN A 360 -30.33 -3.47 -10.11
CA GLN A 360 -30.34 -2.01 -9.98
C GLN A 360 -29.03 -1.49 -9.36
N GLN A 361 -28.50 -2.20 -8.38
CA GLN A 361 -27.19 -1.90 -7.80
C GLN A 361 -26.07 -2.05 -8.85
N GLU A 362 -26.03 -3.18 -9.59
CA GLU A 362 -25.09 -3.39 -10.69
C GLU A 362 -25.20 -2.26 -11.74
N GLN A 363 -26.41 -1.84 -12.10
CA GLN A 363 -26.65 -0.73 -13.04
C GLN A 363 -26.11 0.60 -12.52
N LYS A 364 -26.33 0.90 -11.23
CA LYS A 364 -25.83 2.12 -10.58
C LYS A 364 -24.29 2.14 -10.57
N LEU A 365 -23.66 1.04 -10.16
CA LEU A 365 -22.20 0.91 -10.13
C LEU A 365 -21.60 1.00 -11.53
N LEU A 366 -22.22 0.36 -12.52
CA LEU A 366 -21.76 0.40 -13.91
C LEU A 366 -21.83 1.82 -14.48
N LYS A 367 -22.92 2.54 -14.19
CA LYS A 367 -23.06 3.94 -14.57
C LYS A 367 -21.98 4.80 -13.93
N MET A 368 -21.74 4.64 -12.62
CA MET A 368 -20.69 5.35 -11.89
C MET A 368 -19.31 5.12 -12.52
N HIS A 369 -18.91 3.86 -12.76
CA HIS A 369 -17.62 3.57 -13.39
C HIS A 369 -17.53 4.06 -14.85
N THR A 370 -18.66 4.11 -15.57
CA THR A 370 -18.71 4.68 -16.91
C THR A 370 -18.47 6.20 -16.89
N THR A 371 -19.09 6.91 -15.94
CA THR A 371 -18.83 8.34 -15.71
C THR A 371 -17.37 8.58 -15.34
N LEU A 372 -16.85 7.91 -14.31
CA LEU A 372 -15.45 8.06 -13.89
C LEU A 372 -14.46 7.74 -15.02
N SER A 373 -14.73 6.70 -15.82
CA SER A 373 -13.90 6.37 -16.98
C SER A 373 -13.99 7.43 -18.09
N SER A 374 -15.10 8.16 -18.19
CA SER A 374 -15.27 9.23 -19.18
C SER A 374 -14.52 10.49 -18.74
N ASP A 375 -14.53 10.79 -17.43
CA ASP A 375 -13.72 11.87 -16.84
C ASP A 375 -12.22 11.64 -17.09
N ILE A 376 -11.71 10.41 -16.89
CA ILE A 376 -10.32 10.07 -17.20
C ILE A 376 -10.04 10.24 -18.70
N LEU A 377 -10.97 9.80 -19.57
CA LEU A 377 -10.80 9.91 -21.02
C LEU A 377 -10.70 11.37 -21.46
N GLU A 378 -11.49 12.26 -20.85
CA GLU A 378 -11.40 13.70 -21.10
C GLU A 378 -10.03 14.26 -20.74
N GLU A 379 -9.48 13.88 -19.59
CA GLU A 379 -8.14 14.31 -19.15
C GLU A 379 -7.00 13.76 -20.03
N VAL A 380 -7.16 12.55 -20.57
CA VAL A 380 -6.12 11.85 -21.35
C VAL A 380 -6.18 12.16 -22.85
N GLU A 381 -7.38 12.35 -23.42
CA GLU A 381 -7.58 12.54 -24.88
C GLU A 381 -8.03 13.95 -25.28
N ASN A 382 -8.83 14.64 -24.45
CA ASN A 382 -9.55 15.86 -24.85
C ASN A 382 -8.99 17.16 -24.25
N ASN A 383 -7.96 17.10 -23.41
CA ASN A 383 -7.29 18.32 -22.96
C ASN A 383 -6.57 18.99 -24.16
N ASP A 384 -6.74 20.30 -24.36
CA ASP A 384 -6.30 21.10 -25.53
C ASP A 384 -4.77 21.08 -25.79
N SER A 385 -4.03 20.27 -25.06
CA SER A 385 -2.60 20.06 -25.18
C SER A 385 -2.31 18.57 -25.07
N LEU A 386 -1.80 17.96 -26.14
CA LEU A 386 -1.42 16.54 -26.26
C LEU A 386 -0.29 16.12 -25.29
N GLU A 387 -0.13 16.80 -24.16
CA GLU A 387 1.00 16.68 -23.24
C GLU A 387 1.04 15.33 -22.57
N PHE A 388 -0.11 14.72 -22.25
CA PHE A 388 -0.13 13.40 -21.64
C PHE A 388 0.61 12.38 -22.51
N ASN A 389 0.29 12.30 -23.81
CA ASN A 389 0.97 11.40 -24.73
C ASN A 389 2.44 11.79 -24.95
N ARG A 390 2.76 13.09 -25.03
CA ARG A 390 4.16 13.57 -25.13
C ARG A 390 4.99 13.16 -23.90
N ILE A 391 4.40 13.23 -22.71
CA ILE A 391 5.01 12.81 -21.45
C ILE A 391 5.24 11.29 -21.47
N LEU A 392 4.22 10.49 -21.83
CA LEU A 392 4.37 9.03 -21.89
C LEU A 392 5.45 8.59 -22.89
N GLU A 393 5.47 9.17 -24.10
CA GLU A 393 6.52 8.90 -25.09
C GLU A 393 7.89 9.26 -24.55
N LEU A 394 8.03 10.42 -23.89
CA LEU A 394 9.29 10.85 -23.31
C LEU A 394 9.75 9.94 -22.16
N GLU A 395 8.84 9.53 -21.26
CA GLU A 395 9.12 8.56 -20.19
C GLU A 395 9.65 7.25 -20.79
N GLN A 396 8.96 6.72 -21.81
CA GLN A 396 9.35 5.49 -22.49
C GLN A 396 10.71 5.60 -23.18
N ASP A 397 10.94 6.69 -23.91
CA ASP A 397 12.19 6.98 -24.61
C ASP A 397 13.39 7.08 -23.65
N ILE A 398 13.19 7.67 -22.47
CA ILE A 398 14.22 7.76 -21.41
C ILE A 398 14.53 6.37 -20.86
N LEU A 399 13.51 5.55 -20.57
CA LEU A 399 13.66 4.21 -20.00
C LEU A 399 14.37 3.24 -20.96
N LEU A 400 14.03 3.32 -22.26
CA LEU A 400 14.62 2.51 -23.32
C LEU A 400 16.01 2.95 -23.76
N ASP A 401 16.50 4.10 -23.27
CA ASP A 401 17.74 4.73 -23.73
C ASP A 401 17.72 5.04 -25.25
N ASN A 402 16.53 5.30 -25.82
CA ASN A 402 16.35 5.66 -27.23
C ASN A 402 16.91 7.06 -27.53
N LEU A 403 16.95 7.93 -26.50
CA LEU A 403 17.41 9.31 -26.59
C LEU A 403 18.76 9.51 -25.87
N GLY A 404 19.63 10.28 -26.51
CA GLY A 404 20.78 10.89 -25.83
C GLY A 404 20.30 11.91 -24.78
N THR A 405 21.10 12.10 -23.71
CA THR A 405 20.75 12.98 -22.59
C THR A 405 20.40 14.40 -23.03
N THR A 406 21.15 14.98 -23.98
CA THR A 406 20.88 16.33 -24.52
C THR A 406 19.49 16.44 -25.16
N ILE A 407 19.10 15.47 -25.99
CA ILE A 407 17.79 15.49 -26.66
C ILE A 407 16.66 15.32 -25.64
N ALA A 408 16.84 14.44 -24.65
CA ALA A 408 15.88 14.28 -23.56
C ALA A 408 15.72 15.58 -22.76
N MET A 409 16.83 16.27 -22.44
CA MET A 409 16.81 17.58 -21.78
C MET A 409 16.07 18.63 -22.63
N ASP A 410 16.36 18.72 -23.93
CA ASP A 410 15.70 19.69 -24.81
C ASP A 410 14.17 19.47 -24.85
N ARG A 411 13.72 18.21 -24.87
CA ARG A 411 12.29 17.87 -24.79
C ARG A 411 11.69 18.26 -23.44
N ILE A 412 12.39 18.01 -22.32
CA ILE A 412 11.94 18.43 -20.98
C ILE A 412 11.85 19.95 -20.89
N LEU A 413 12.87 20.67 -21.35
CA LEU A 413 12.90 22.14 -21.35
C LEU A 413 11.80 22.72 -22.25
N THR A 414 11.49 22.07 -23.37
CA THR A 414 10.35 22.46 -24.21
C THR A 414 9.04 22.38 -23.43
N LEU A 415 8.79 21.29 -22.70
CA LEU A 415 7.60 21.16 -21.84
C LEU A 415 7.59 22.20 -20.71
N LEU A 416 8.75 22.50 -20.13
CA LEU A 416 8.91 23.53 -19.09
C LEU A 416 8.51 24.92 -19.60
N TYR A 417 9.02 25.34 -20.76
CA TYR A 417 8.77 26.68 -21.30
C TYR A 417 7.37 26.87 -21.89
N GLU A 418 6.69 25.78 -22.26
CA GLU A 418 5.31 25.84 -22.72
C GLU A 418 4.33 26.21 -21.59
N ASP A 419 4.71 25.99 -20.32
CA ASP A 419 3.93 26.31 -19.12
C ASP A 419 2.51 25.71 -19.11
N LYS A 420 2.36 24.53 -19.73
CA LYS A 420 1.11 23.75 -19.75
C LYS A 420 1.14 22.53 -18.83
N VAL A 421 2.33 22.19 -18.34
CA VAL A 421 2.58 20.98 -17.56
C VAL A 421 2.90 21.38 -16.11
N PRO A 422 2.24 20.76 -15.12
CA PRO A 422 2.53 21.04 -13.71
C PRO A 422 4.00 20.79 -13.34
N MET A 423 4.51 21.59 -12.39
CA MET A 423 5.89 21.52 -11.91
C MET A 423 6.29 20.11 -11.48
N GLU A 424 5.39 19.38 -10.80
CA GLU A 424 5.62 18.04 -10.28
C GLU A 424 5.96 17.06 -11.40
N VAL A 425 5.32 17.20 -12.56
CA VAL A 425 5.57 16.35 -13.74
C VAL A 425 6.93 16.66 -14.35
N ILE A 426 7.30 17.94 -14.47
CA ILE A 426 8.63 18.33 -14.97
C ILE A 426 9.74 17.81 -14.03
N ILE A 427 9.57 17.99 -12.72
CA ILE A 427 10.51 17.47 -11.72
C ILE A 427 10.64 15.94 -11.84
N ARG A 428 9.53 15.22 -11.99
CA ARG A 428 9.55 13.75 -12.19
C ARG A 428 10.35 13.35 -13.42
N LEU A 429 10.17 14.04 -14.56
CA LEU A 429 10.92 13.77 -15.79
C LEU A 429 12.42 14.03 -15.62
N VAL A 430 12.79 15.11 -14.92
CA VAL A 430 14.19 15.43 -14.59
C VAL A 430 14.80 14.34 -13.69
N CYS A 431 14.08 13.91 -12.66
CA CYS A 431 14.52 12.82 -11.78
C CYS A 431 14.63 11.49 -12.53
N LEU A 432 13.66 11.17 -13.40
CA LEU A 432 13.66 9.97 -14.22
C LEU A 432 14.90 9.93 -15.12
N LEU A 433 15.21 11.05 -15.80
CA LEU A 433 16.40 11.17 -16.64
C LEU A 433 17.68 11.00 -15.81
N SER A 434 17.78 11.67 -14.67
CA SER A 434 18.94 11.59 -13.75
C SER A 434 19.17 10.15 -13.27
N LEU A 435 18.13 9.46 -12.81
CA LEU A 435 18.22 8.08 -12.35
C LEU A 435 18.59 7.11 -13.48
N CYS A 436 17.96 7.25 -14.65
CA CYS A 436 18.24 6.37 -15.79
C CYS A 436 19.67 6.51 -16.32
N LYS A 437 20.23 7.72 -16.27
CA LYS A 437 21.61 8.01 -16.69
C LYS A 437 22.65 7.83 -15.57
N ASN A 438 22.23 7.39 -14.38
CA ASN A 438 23.11 7.25 -13.21
C ASN A 438 23.86 8.56 -12.92
N GLY A 439 23.09 9.61 -12.72
CA GLY A 439 23.54 10.98 -12.54
C GLY A 439 23.85 11.71 -13.86
N LEU A 440 23.64 13.01 -13.86
CA LEU A 440 23.91 13.89 -14.99
C LEU A 440 25.35 14.42 -14.94
N LYS A 441 25.91 14.84 -16.08
CA LYS A 441 27.18 15.59 -16.03
C LYS A 441 26.95 16.92 -15.31
N ASP A 442 28.00 17.48 -14.71
CA ASP A 442 27.87 18.71 -13.90
C ASP A 442 27.27 19.88 -14.69
N ASN A 443 27.70 20.07 -15.94
CA ASN A 443 27.12 21.09 -16.81
C ASN A 443 25.64 20.85 -17.15
N GLU A 444 25.25 19.60 -17.43
CA GLU A 444 23.87 19.20 -17.72
C GLU A 444 22.97 19.42 -16.48
N PHE A 445 23.46 19.05 -15.30
CA PHE A 445 22.82 19.29 -14.01
C PHE A 445 22.64 20.78 -13.71
N ASP A 446 23.70 21.57 -13.85
CA ASP A 446 23.67 23.01 -13.58
C ASP A 446 22.72 23.75 -14.55
N THR A 447 22.67 23.34 -15.82
CA THR A 447 21.72 23.87 -16.78
C THR A 447 20.28 23.59 -16.35
N LEU A 448 19.89 22.33 -16.11
CA LEU A 448 18.52 22.02 -15.69
C LEU A 448 18.16 22.73 -14.39
N LYS A 449 19.07 22.73 -13.41
CA LYS A 449 18.87 23.41 -12.13
C LYS A 449 18.60 24.90 -12.33
N LYS A 450 19.37 25.57 -13.20
CA LYS A 450 19.19 26.98 -13.50
C LYS A 450 17.85 27.24 -14.18
N GLU A 451 17.50 26.48 -15.21
CA GLU A 451 16.23 26.66 -15.94
C GLU A 451 15.00 26.44 -15.05
N LEU A 452 15.07 25.46 -14.13
CA LEU A 452 14.02 25.22 -13.14
C LEU A 452 13.87 26.40 -12.16
N ILE A 453 14.97 26.98 -11.69
CA ILE A 453 14.95 28.15 -10.80
C ILE A 453 14.47 29.40 -11.53
N ASP A 454 14.92 29.61 -12.76
CA ASP A 454 14.52 30.77 -13.56
C ASP A 454 13.02 30.73 -13.90
N THR A 455 12.44 29.53 -14.08
CA THR A 455 11.01 29.35 -14.41
C THR A 455 10.12 29.38 -13.16
N TYR A 456 10.49 28.68 -12.09
CA TYR A 456 9.63 28.47 -10.91
C TYR A 456 9.99 29.37 -9.71
N GLY A 457 11.05 30.16 -9.82
CA GLY A 457 11.54 31.02 -8.75
C GLY A 457 12.48 30.33 -7.77
N ILE A 458 13.07 31.12 -6.86
CA ILE A 458 14.12 30.66 -5.94
C ILE A 458 13.65 29.60 -4.94
N GLU A 459 12.35 29.53 -4.64
CA GLU A 459 11.78 28.62 -3.66
C GLU A 459 11.98 27.14 -4.04
N ILE A 460 12.02 26.82 -5.34
CA ILE A 460 12.28 25.46 -5.82
C ILE A 460 13.67 24.95 -5.42
N LEU A 461 14.62 25.84 -5.10
CA LEU A 461 15.99 25.48 -4.74
C LEU A 461 16.02 24.47 -3.59
N PHE A 462 15.17 24.65 -2.57
CA PHE A 462 15.11 23.73 -1.42
C PHE A 462 14.60 22.34 -1.83
N LYS A 463 13.63 22.29 -2.75
CA LYS A 463 13.14 21.04 -3.34
C LYS A 463 14.23 20.35 -4.16
N LEU A 464 14.98 21.10 -4.98
CA LEU A 464 16.11 20.56 -5.75
C LEU A 464 17.23 20.03 -4.85
N GLU A 465 17.52 20.71 -3.74
CA GLU A 465 18.49 20.24 -2.74
C GLU A 465 18.01 18.95 -2.07
N TRP A 466 16.73 18.88 -1.69
CA TRP A 466 16.12 17.66 -1.15
C TRP A 466 16.21 16.49 -2.16
N LEU A 467 15.88 16.72 -3.43
CA LEU A 467 16.00 15.72 -4.50
C LEU A 467 17.44 15.27 -4.69
N THR A 468 18.40 16.20 -4.63
CA THR A 468 19.84 15.90 -4.76
C THR A 468 20.31 15.03 -3.61
N ARG A 469 19.97 15.39 -2.37
CA ARG A 469 20.34 14.64 -1.16
C ARG A 469 19.78 13.22 -1.14
N ASN A 470 18.58 13.02 -1.68
CA ASN A 470 17.96 11.70 -1.81
C ASN A 470 18.35 10.96 -3.10
N GLY A 471 19.23 11.53 -3.93
CA GLY A 471 19.76 10.86 -5.12
C GLY A 471 18.86 10.82 -6.34
N LEU A 472 17.75 11.57 -6.33
CA LEU A 472 16.77 11.58 -7.41
C LEU A 472 17.21 12.50 -8.56
N PHE A 473 17.78 13.66 -8.25
CA PHE A 473 18.35 14.61 -9.22
C PHE A 473 19.77 14.98 -8.80
N ILE A 474 20.79 14.37 -9.41
CA ILE A 474 22.18 14.49 -8.92
C ILE A 474 23.20 14.54 -10.06
N SER A 475 24.30 15.25 -9.83
CA SER A 475 25.45 15.27 -10.75
C SER A 475 26.45 14.14 -10.46
N LYS A 476 27.21 13.73 -11.47
CA LYS A 476 28.21 12.66 -11.35
C LYS A 476 29.32 12.97 -10.34
N SER A 477 29.67 14.24 -10.13
CA SER A 477 30.65 14.62 -9.11
C SER A 477 30.10 14.46 -7.69
N LEU A 478 28.86 14.90 -7.45
CA LEU A 478 28.17 14.76 -6.17
C LEU A 478 27.88 13.31 -5.82
N MET A 479 27.60 12.47 -6.82
CA MET A 479 27.40 11.03 -6.59
C MET A 479 28.63 10.32 -6.01
N GLN A 480 29.84 10.81 -6.27
CA GLN A 480 31.07 10.20 -5.73
C GLN A 480 31.27 10.51 -4.25
N THR A 481 30.71 11.64 -3.78
CA THR A 481 30.86 12.11 -2.40
C THR A 481 29.69 11.69 -1.50
N GLN A 482 28.50 11.48 -2.06
CA GLN A 482 27.31 11.07 -1.31
C GLN A 482 27.19 9.56 -1.19
N ALA A 483 27.13 9.07 0.06
CA ALA A 483 26.89 7.68 0.38
C ALA A 483 25.38 7.38 0.42
N THR A 484 24.76 7.27 -0.76
CA THR A 484 23.36 6.84 -0.90
C THR A 484 23.29 5.55 -1.71
N ILE A 485 22.35 4.68 -1.33
CA ILE A 485 22.02 3.49 -2.12
C ILE A 485 21.34 3.97 -3.39
N MET A 486 22.02 3.80 -4.51
CA MET A 486 21.52 4.14 -5.84
C MET A 486 21.99 3.08 -6.81
N LEU A 487 21.33 2.99 -7.97
CA LEU A 487 21.85 2.21 -9.08
C LEU A 487 23.25 2.71 -9.43
N LYS A 488 24.24 1.82 -9.42
CA LYS A 488 25.65 2.11 -9.76
C LYS A 488 25.93 2.03 -11.25
N LYS A 489 24.92 1.68 -12.05
CA LYS A 489 24.96 1.62 -13.51
C LYS A 489 23.73 2.31 -14.07
N GLU A 490 23.86 2.81 -15.30
CA GLU A 490 22.71 3.32 -16.06
C GLU A 490 21.62 2.25 -16.15
N TYR A 491 20.36 2.67 -16.05
CA TYR A 491 19.19 1.80 -15.94
C TYR A 491 19.09 0.79 -17.08
N ARG A 492 19.53 1.13 -18.30
CA ARG A 492 19.57 0.21 -19.45
C ARG A 492 20.25 -1.13 -19.18
N HIS A 493 21.24 -1.17 -18.27
CA HIS A 493 21.89 -2.43 -17.86
C HIS A 493 20.97 -3.27 -16.99
N ALA A 494 20.33 -2.65 -15.99
CA ALA A 494 19.34 -3.30 -15.15
C ALA A 494 18.16 -3.80 -16.00
N SER A 495 17.68 -2.95 -16.91
CA SER A 495 16.63 -3.28 -17.88
C SER A 495 16.99 -4.47 -18.73
N LYS A 496 18.20 -4.50 -19.31
CA LYS A 496 18.68 -5.66 -20.06
C LYS A 496 18.69 -6.92 -19.21
N TRP A 497 19.30 -6.89 -18.02
CA TRP A 497 19.50 -8.10 -17.21
C TRP A 497 18.20 -8.68 -16.63
N LEU A 498 17.28 -7.81 -16.23
CA LEU A 498 16.01 -8.18 -15.61
C LEU A 498 14.83 -8.12 -16.58
N ASP A 499 15.09 -7.80 -17.85
CA ASP A 499 14.08 -7.67 -18.92
C ASP A 499 12.95 -6.74 -18.47
N THR A 500 13.28 -5.57 -17.94
CA THR A 500 12.25 -4.64 -17.45
C THR A 500 11.45 -4.04 -18.60
N VAL A 501 11.99 -4.01 -19.82
CA VAL A 501 11.23 -3.63 -21.02
C VAL A 501 11.31 -4.78 -22.03
N PRO A 502 10.43 -5.81 -21.89
CA PRO A 502 10.47 -6.97 -22.76
C PRO A 502 10.07 -6.62 -24.19
N ASN A 503 10.74 -7.22 -25.18
CA ASN A 503 10.37 -7.06 -26.58
C ASN A 503 9.05 -7.81 -26.86
N GLU A 504 7.95 -7.09 -26.88
CA GLU A 504 6.63 -7.66 -27.17
C GLU A 504 6.27 -7.65 -28.67
N ASP A 505 7.21 -7.40 -29.58
CA ASP A 505 6.96 -7.14 -31.02
C ASP A 505 6.13 -8.21 -31.77
N GLU A 506 5.96 -9.40 -31.20
CA GLU A 506 5.12 -10.46 -31.75
C GLU A 506 3.68 -10.41 -31.19
N GLY A 507 2.76 -9.71 -31.87
CA GLY A 507 1.32 -9.81 -31.64
C GLY A 507 0.52 -8.52 -31.85
N ASP A 508 -0.81 -8.66 -31.94
CA ASP A 508 -1.76 -7.54 -32.02
C ASP A 508 -1.71 -6.70 -30.73
N ALA A 509 -1.52 -5.39 -30.85
CA ALA A 509 -1.45 -4.44 -29.73
C ALA A 509 -2.70 -4.50 -28.84
N SER A 510 -3.88 -4.75 -29.41
CA SER A 510 -5.13 -4.85 -28.66
C SER A 510 -5.17 -6.08 -27.73
N VAL A 511 -4.55 -7.19 -28.14
CA VAL A 511 -4.45 -8.42 -27.34
C VAL A 511 -3.46 -8.24 -26.20
N LYS A 512 -2.37 -7.49 -26.40
CA LYS A 512 -1.38 -7.21 -25.35
C LYS A 512 -1.98 -6.45 -24.16
N ILE A 513 -2.89 -5.53 -24.44
CA ILE A 513 -3.53 -4.69 -23.42
C ILE A 513 -4.63 -5.48 -22.68
N THR A 514 -5.37 -6.33 -23.38
CA THR A 514 -6.51 -7.07 -22.80
C THR A 514 -6.14 -8.40 -22.13
N ASP A 515 -5.05 -9.04 -22.56
CA ASP A 515 -4.49 -10.27 -21.97
C ASP A 515 -2.95 -10.20 -21.95
N PRO A 516 -2.36 -9.41 -21.04
CA PRO A 516 -0.93 -9.17 -21.03
C PRO A 516 -0.14 -10.44 -20.68
N ARG A 517 0.92 -10.70 -21.46
CA ARG A 517 1.83 -11.83 -21.21
C ARG A 517 2.90 -11.49 -20.17
N GLU A 518 3.34 -10.25 -20.15
CA GLU A 518 4.35 -9.70 -19.23
C GLU A 518 3.70 -8.66 -18.29
N PRO A 519 4.29 -8.41 -17.11
CA PRO A 519 3.78 -7.43 -16.15
C PRO A 519 4.12 -5.98 -16.57
N THR A 520 3.77 -5.59 -17.78
CA THR A 520 4.12 -4.30 -18.43
C THR A 520 2.94 -3.34 -18.55
N PHE A 521 1.72 -3.85 -18.38
CA PHE A 521 0.47 -3.14 -18.65
C PHE A 521 0.20 -1.95 -17.71
N ALA A 522 0.89 -1.84 -16.58
CA ALA A 522 0.68 -0.76 -15.63
C ALA A 522 1.50 0.51 -15.93
N TYR A 523 2.64 0.39 -16.64
CA TYR A 523 3.62 1.47 -16.82
C TYR A 523 4.24 1.50 -18.22
N CYS A 524 3.53 1.98 -19.24
CA CYS A 524 4.07 2.23 -20.59
C CYS A 524 4.95 1.12 -21.21
N GLY A 525 4.63 -0.16 -20.96
CA GLY A 525 5.44 -1.27 -21.49
C GLY A 525 6.60 -1.70 -20.59
N VAL A 526 6.74 -1.12 -19.40
CA VAL A 526 7.80 -1.42 -18.42
C VAL A 526 7.25 -2.30 -17.29
N SER A 527 7.99 -3.36 -16.99
CA SER A 527 7.89 -4.13 -15.76
C SER A 527 8.83 -3.49 -14.71
N PRO A 528 8.29 -2.92 -13.63
CA PRO A 528 9.07 -2.32 -12.54
C PRO A 528 10.19 -3.21 -12.03
N LEU A 529 11.27 -2.57 -11.58
CA LEU A 529 12.43 -3.27 -11.01
C LEU A 529 12.04 -4.00 -9.73
N SER A 530 11.20 -3.39 -8.88
CA SER A 530 10.64 -4.02 -7.68
C SER A 530 9.95 -5.36 -7.98
N ILE A 531 9.13 -5.41 -9.04
CA ILE A 531 8.40 -6.60 -9.48
C ILE A 531 9.35 -7.66 -10.04
N ARG A 532 10.35 -7.28 -10.85
CA ARG A 532 11.36 -8.23 -11.38
C ARG A 532 12.24 -8.80 -10.27
N LEU A 533 12.61 -8.00 -9.27
CA LEU A 533 13.37 -8.47 -8.11
C LEU A 533 12.56 -9.50 -7.31
N ILE A 534 11.30 -9.23 -7.01
CA ILE A 534 10.41 -10.19 -6.32
C ILE A 534 10.20 -11.45 -7.17
N GLN A 535 9.99 -11.29 -8.48
CA GLN A 535 9.88 -12.41 -9.41
C GLN A 535 11.14 -13.29 -9.36
N SER A 536 12.35 -12.72 -9.34
CA SER A 536 13.62 -13.46 -9.33
C SER A 536 13.82 -14.39 -8.12
N LEU A 537 13.08 -14.16 -7.03
CA LEU A 537 13.08 -15.03 -5.84
C LEU A 537 12.40 -16.36 -6.09
N TYR A 538 11.46 -16.42 -7.04
CA TYR A 538 10.64 -17.58 -7.35
C TYR A 538 10.84 -18.11 -8.77
N ASP A 539 11.09 -17.24 -9.74
CA ASP A 539 11.19 -17.55 -11.16
C ASP A 539 12.32 -16.75 -11.81
N ARG A 540 13.38 -17.46 -12.21
CA ARG A 540 14.58 -16.90 -12.82
C ARG A 540 14.64 -17.08 -14.33
N THR A 541 13.54 -17.47 -14.97
CA THR A 541 13.51 -17.65 -16.42
C THR A 541 13.88 -16.40 -17.19
N VAL A 542 13.45 -15.23 -16.73
CA VAL A 542 13.83 -13.94 -17.30
C VAL A 542 15.32 -13.67 -17.11
N LEU A 543 15.78 -13.73 -15.86
CA LEU A 543 17.18 -13.49 -15.50
C LEU A 543 18.13 -14.40 -16.29
N SER A 544 17.86 -15.71 -16.37
CA SER A 544 18.75 -16.68 -17.06
C SER A 544 18.98 -16.42 -18.54
N LYS A 545 18.04 -15.75 -19.22
CA LYS A 545 18.16 -15.40 -20.64
C LYS A 545 19.14 -14.26 -20.84
N ASN A 546 19.08 -13.27 -19.96
CA ASN A 546 19.75 -11.99 -20.15
C ASN A 546 20.94 -11.74 -19.20
N TYR A 547 21.08 -12.56 -18.16
CA TYR A 547 22.09 -12.44 -17.11
C TYR A 547 22.47 -13.81 -16.52
N SER A 548 23.73 -14.20 -16.68
CA SER A 548 24.32 -15.45 -16.17
C SER A 548 23.47 -16.71 -16.42
N SER A 549 23.84 -17.48 -17.44
CA SER A 549 23.15 -18.74 -17.81
C SER A 549 23.24 -19.84 -16.74
N GLN A 550 24.17 -19.74 -15.79
CA GLN A 550 24.34 -20.73 -14.72
C GLN A 550 23.55 -20.30 -13.48
N GLN A 551 22.22 -20.47 -13.52
CA GLN A 551 21.37 -20.30 -12.35
C GLN A 551 21.23 -21.63 -11.58
N PRO A 552 21.20 -21.60 -10.23
CA PRO A 552 21.12 -22.82 -9.43
C PRO A 552 19.73 -23.46 -9.52
N PHE A 553 18.72 -22.66 -9.85
CA PHE A 553 17.35 -23.08 -10.13
C PHE A 553 16.72 -22.13 -11.14
N MET A 554 15.70 -22.63 -11.83
CA MET A 554 14.84 -21.82 -12.70
C MET A 554 13.55 -21.39 -11.99
N ILE A 555 12.99 -22.30 -11.20
CA ILE A 555 11.73 -22.11 -10.48
C ILE A 555 11.94 -22.61 -9.05
N SER A 556 11.51 -21.84 -8.06
CA SER A 556 11.57 -22.17 -6.65
C SER A 556 10.22 -21.93 -5.98
N ARG A 557 9.82 -22.84 -5.08
CA ARG A 557 8.61 -22.66 -4.26
C ARG A 557 8.84 -21.73 -3.08
N GLU A 558 10.01 -21.81 -2.46
CA GLU A 558 10.43 -20.91 -1.37
C GLU A 558 11.22 -19.76 -1.97
N PRO A 559 11.08 -18.53 -1.46
CA PRO A 559 11.86 -17.41 -1.97
C PRO A 559 13.35 -17.67 -1.74
N SER A 560 14.18 -17.49 -2.78
CA SER A 560 15.62 -17.78 -2.71
C SER A 560 16.49 -16.69 -3.34
N CYS A 561 17.46 -16.21 -2.55
CA CYS A 561 18.45 -15.21 -2.96
C CYS A 561 19.75 -15.81 -3.51
N THR A 562 19.87 -17.14 -3.57
CA THR A 562 21.13 -17.83 -3.94
C THR A 562 21.69 -17.31 -5.26
N GLN A 563 22.95 -16.87 -5.31
CA GLN A 563 23.58 -16.29 -6.52
C GLN A 563 22.99 -14.96 -7.04
N LEU A 564 22.18 -14.24 -6.25
CA LEU A 564 21.81 -12.85 -6.58
C LEU A 564 22.83 -11.82 -6.08
N ASP A 565 23.76 -12.23 -5.21
CA ASP A 565 24.76 -11.35 -4.57
C ASP A 565 25.60 -10.58 -5.61
N ASN A 566 26.00 -11.23 -6.70
CA ASN A 566 26.76 -10.60 -7.78
C ASN A 566 25.90 -9.60 -8.57
N LEU A 567 24.64 -9.94 -8.83
CA LEU A 567 23.71 -9.02 -9.49
C LEU A 567 23.52 -7.76 -8.62
N MET A 568 23.30 -7.94 -7.32
CA MET A 568 23.12 -6.84 -6.38
C MET A 568 24.40 -6.00 -6.22
N GLN A 569 25.57 -6.62 -6.15
CA GLN A 569 26.86 -5.92 -6.13
C GLN A 569 27.03 -5.05 -7.39
N GLN A 570 26.61 -5.54 -8.56
CA GLN A 570 26.71 -4.78 -9.80
C GLN A 570 25.66 -3.68 -9.95
N LEU A 571 24.45 -3.91 -9.43
CA LEU A 571 23.35 -2.95 -9.51
C LEU A 571 23.48 -1.86 -8.45
N TYR A 572 23.73 -2.21 -7.19
CA TYR A 572 23.68 -1.27 -6.05
C TYR A 572 25.04 -1.04 -5.39
N GLY A 573 26.08 -1.77 -5.81
CA GLY A 573 27.41 -1.66 -5.20
C GLY A 573 27.54 -2.42 -3.88
N GLN A 574 26.51 -3.17 -3.49
CA GLN A 574 26.44 -3.87 -2.22
C GLN A 574 25.80 -5.25 -2.43
N ALA A 575 26.57 -6.32 -2.25
CA ALA A 575 26.12 -7.70 -2.43
C ALA A 575 25.08 -8.13 -1.38
N ASP A 576 25.30 -7.74 -0.13
CA ASP A 576 24.47 -8.07 1.04
C ASP A 576 23.26 -7.16 1.21
N ILE A 577 22.95 -6.30 0.24
CA ILE A 577 21.72 -5.48 0.25
C ILE A 577 20.46 -6.38 0.19
N ILE A 578 20.59 -7.56 -0.42
CA ILE A 578 19.60 -8.62 -0.37
C ILE A 578 20.01 -9.67 0.66
N THR A 579 19.12 -10.03 1.58
CA THR A 579 19.41 -11.10 2.54
C THR A 579 18.25 -12.07 2.64
N GLN A 580 18.57 -13.32 2.93
CA GLN A 580 17.61 -14.37 3.21
C GLN A 580 17.87 -14.94 4.60
N SER A 581 16.83 -15.09 5.41
CA SER A 581 16.91 -15.73 6.71
C SER A 581 15.73 -16.67 6.95
N ARG A 582 15.96 -17.73 7.72
CA ARG A 582 14.90 -18.64 8.18
C ARG A 582 14.68 -18.45 9.68
N TRP A 583 13.42 -18.35 10.10
CA TRP A 583 13.03 -18.09 11.48
C TRP A 583 12.62 -19.36 12.23
N VAL A 584 12.24 -20.42 11.50
CA VAL A 584 11.90 -21.74 12.03
C VAL A 584 12.97 -22.78 11.66
N PRO A 585 13.15 -23.85 12.46
CA PRO A 585 14.02 -24.96 12.11
C PRO A 585 13.70 -25.60 10.75
N GLU A 586 14.69 -26.24 10.14
CA GLU A 586 14.51 -26.98 8.88
C GLU A 586 13.50 -28.12 9.05
N PRO A 587 12.53 -28.27 8.13
CA PRO A 587 11.57 -29.37 8.20
C PRO A 587 12.29 -30.72 8.13
N THR A 588 11.84 -31.67 8.96
CA THR A 588 12.40 -33.03 8.91
C THR A 588 12.22 -33.68 7.53
N ALA A 589 13.12 -34.58 7.13
CA ALA A 589 13.05 -35.28 5.83
C ALA A 589 11.69 -35.97 5.59
N ARG A 590 11.00 -36.42 6.66
CA ARG A 590 9.65 -36.96 6.61
C ARG A 590 8.61 -35.92 6.17
N LEU A 591 8.65 -34.72 6.74
CA LEU A 591 7.76 -33.62 6.37
C LEU A 591 8.04 -33.15 4.94
N LYS A 592 9.31 -33.08 4.52
CA LYS A 592 9.69 -32.79 3.12
C LYS A 592 9.06 -33.80 2.14
N ARG A 593 9.07 -35.10 2.46
CA ARG A 593 8.42 -36.14 1.64
C ARG A 593 6.90 -36.04 1.61
N ILE A 594 6.25 -35.72 2.75
CA ILE A 594 4.80 -35.53 2.81
C ILE A 594 4.38 -34.32 1.97
N ARG A 595 5.12 -33.21 2.06
CA ARG A 595 4.91 -32.02 1.21
C ARG A 595 5.06 -32.37 -0.27
N ALA A 596 6.10 -33.12 -0.65
CA ALA A 596 6.30 -33.57 -2.03
C ALA A 596 5.20 -34.51 -2.54
N ALA A 597 4.72 -35.43 -1.71
CA ALA A 597 3.68 -36.40 -2.08
C ALA A 597 2.29 -35.76 -2.28
N ASN A 598 1.96 -34.73 -1.48
CA ASN A 598 0.71 -33.97 -1.65
C ASN A 598 0.70 -33.10 -2.92
N ILE A 599 1.86 -32.83 -3.54
CA ILE A 599 1.96 -32.04 -4.78
C ILE A 599 1.71 -32.90 -6.02
N ASN A 600 2.13 -34.17 -5.99
CA ASN A 600 2.02 -35.09 -7.14
C ASN A 600 0.69 -35.87 -7.18
N ALA A 601 -0.22 -35.62 -6.23
CA ALA A 601 -1.53 -36.26 -6.22
C ALA A 601 -2.41 -35.64 -7.32
N THR A 602 -2.52 -36.34 -8.46
CA THR A 602 -3.57 -36.07 -9.45
C THR A 602 -4.94 -36.18 -8.78
N PRO A 603 -5.94 -35.37 -9.21
CA PRO A 603 -7.28 -35.42 -8.64
C PRO A 603 -7.94 -36.76 -9.02
N SER A 604 -7.73 -37.79 -8.20
CA SER A 604 -8.45 -39.05 -8.33
C SER A 604 -9.88 -38.86 -7.83
N THR A 605 -10.83 -39.40 -8.59
CA THR A 605 -12.28 -39.28 -8.43
C THR A 605 -12.86 -40.07 -7.24
N ASN A 606 -12.02 -40.61 -6.35
CA ASN A 606 -12.49 -41.44 -5.23
C ASN A 606 -12.81 -40.60 -3.98
N THR A 607 -14.04 -40.79 -3.50
CA THR A 607 -14.84 -39.93 -2.61
C THR A 607 -14.54 -40.03 -1.11
N THR A 608 -13.41 -40.59 -0.69
CA THR A 608 -13.22 -40.97 0.74
C THR A 608 -12.30 -40.09 1.58
N ASN A 609 -11.66 -39.03 1.05
CA ASN A 609 -10.74 -38.19 1.83
C ASN A 609 -11.06 -36.66 1.78
N MET A 610 -12.16 -36.24 2.40
CA MET A 610 -12.54 -34.81 2.49
C MET A 610 -11.59 -33.95 3.36
N ARG A 611 -10.89 -34.53 4.35
CA ARG A 611 -9.95 -33.76 5.20
C ARG A 611 -8.64 -33.41 4.48
N ASN A 612 -8.16 -34.25 3.57
CA ASN A 612 -6.94 -33.98 2.79
C ASN A 612 -7.19 -33.07 1.57
N ARG A 613 -8.45 -32.92 1.11
CA ARG A 613 -8.77 -31.99 0.01
C ARG A 613 -8.58 -30.51 0.39
N LYS A 614 -8.77 -30.14 1.67
CA LYS A 614 -8.58 -28.77 2.14
C LYS A 614 -7.11 -28.32 2.21
N SER A 615 -6.16 -29.24 2.39
CA SER A 615 -4.74 -28.87 2.46
C SER A 615 -4.08 -28.69 1.08
N LEU A 616 -4.64 -29.26 0.00
CA LEU A 616 -4.15 -29.06 -1.36
C LEU A 616 -4.61 -27.75 -2.02
N GLN A 617 -5.66 -27.11 -1.50
CA GLN A 617 -6.23 -25.86 -2.04
C GLN A 617 -5.78 -24.59 -1.31
N ASN A 618 -5.13 -24.70 -0.15
CA ASN A 618 -4.65 -23.52 0.56
C ASN A 618 -3.42 -22.96 -0.17
N LYS A 619 -3.56 -21.76 -0.73
CA LYS A 619 -2.42 -20.97 -1.23
C LYS A 619 -1.48 -20.68 -0.06
N ASP A 620 -0.17 -20.91 -0.25
CA ASP A 620 0.84 -20.51 0.74
C ASP A 620 0.84 -18.98 0.81
N ILE A 621 0.71 -18.44 2.00
CA ILE A 621 0.63 -16.99 2.18
C ILE A 621 2.04 -16.42 2.12
N VAL A 622 2.18 -15.28 1.45
CA VAL A 622 3.40 -14.49 1.40
C VAL A 622 3.04 -13.06 1.78
N LEU A 623 3.64 -12.54 2.84
CA LEU A 623 3.53 -11.13 3.20
C LEU A 623 4.55 -10.36 2.35
N ILE A 624 4.07 -9.43 1.54
CA ILE A 624 4.95 -8.52 0.79
C ILE A 624 4.85 -7.16 1.47
N VAL A 625 5.91 -6.78 2.18
CA VAL A 625 5.99 -5.55 2.98
C VAL A 625 6.76 -4.50 2.18
N TYR A 626 6.12 -3.38 1.88
CA TYR A 626 6.73 -2.20 1.26
C TYR A 626 7.03 -1.13 2.31
N LEU A 627 8.29 -0.66 2.33
CA LEU A 627 8.75 0.47 3.14
C LEU A 627 9.08 1.65 2.21
N GLY A 628 8.57 2.84 2.52
CA GLY A 628 8.65 4.02 1.65
C GLY A 628 7.59 4.05 0.54
N GLY A 629 6.48 3.35 0.77
CA GLY A 629 5.29 3.38 -0.06
C GLY A 629 5.29 2.47 -1.28
N ILE A 630 4.07 2.18 -1.75
CA ILE A 630 3.77 1.41 -2.97
C ILE A 630 2.82 2.19 -3.87
N THR A 631 2.89 1.95 -5.17
CA THR A 631 1.94 2.51 -6.14
C THR A 631 0.78 1.53 -6.43
N PRO A 632 -0.42 2.01 -6.80
CA PRO A 632 -1.53 1.16 -7.26
C PRO A 632 -1.15 0.19 -8.40
N GLY A 633 -0.34 0.65 -9.35
CA GLY A 633 0.17 -0.17 -10.44
C GLY A 633 1.09 -1.30 -9.95
N GLU A 634 1.99 -1.06 -8.99
CA GLU A 634 2.78 -2.14 -8.37
C GLU A 634 1.88 -3.20 -7.70
N VAL A 635 0.80 -2.79 -7.02
CA VAL A 635 -0.19 -3.73 -6.45
C VAL A 635 -0.81 -4.59 -7.55
N ALA A 636 -1.23 -3.98 -8.66
CA ALA A 636 -1.78 -4.69 -9.83
C ALA A 636 -0.78 -5.73 -10.39
N LEU A 637 0.48 -5.33 -10.54
CA LEU A 637 1.53 -6.19 -11.08
C LEU A 637 1.92 -7.33 -10.14
N LEU A 638 1.89 -7.12 -8.81
CA LEU A 638 2.07 -8.20 -7.84
C LEU A 638 0.94 -9.23 -7.93
N LYS A 639 -0.31 -8.79 -8.12
CA LYS A 639 -1.45 -9.68 -8.34
C LYS A 639 -1.34 -10.45 -9.64
N PHE A 640 -0.85 -9.80 -10.70
CA PHE A 640 -0.54 -10.48 -11.95
C PHE A 640 0.57 -11.52 -11.79
N LEU A 641 1.67 -11.17 -11.10
CA LEU A 641 2.78 -12.08 -10.80
C LEU A 641 2.31 -13.30 -10.01
N GLN A 642 1.42 -13.10 -9.02
CA GLN A 642 0.80 -14.21 -8.29
C GLN A 642 0.09 -15.19 -9.24
N GLY A 643 -0.65 -14.68 -10.24
CA GLY A 643 -1.29 -15.49 -11.28
C GLY A 643 -0.29 -16.26 -12.15
N LYS A 644 0.81 -15.62 -12.55
CA LYS A 644 1.91 -16.26 -13.31
C LYS A 644 2.58 -17.38 -12.53
N LEU A 645 2.86 -17.15 -11.24
CA LEU A 645 3.41 -18.17 -10.36
C LEU A 645 2.46 -19.36 -10.21
N GLN A 646 1.15 -19.11 -10.10
CA GLN A 646 0.14 -20.16 -10.05
C GLN A 646 0.12 -21.01 -11.33
N GLN A 647 0.27 -20.39 -12.52
CA GLN A 647 0.38 -21.12 -13.80
C GLN A 647 1.61 -22.03 -13.84
N ARG A 648 2.67 -21.70 -13.09
CA ARG A 648 3.90 -22.51 -12.94
C ARG A 648 3.87 -23.45 -11.72
N HIS A 649 2.68 -23.75 -11.20
CA HIS A 649 2.46 -24.60 -10.03
C HIS A 649 3.05 -24.08 -8.70
N ILE A 650 3.35 -22.78 -8.61
CA ILE A 650 3.71 -22.11 -7.37
C ILE A 650 2.45 -21.41 -6.82
N ASN A 651 1.71 -22.12 -5.97
CA ASN A 651 0.46 -21.61 -5.39
C ASN A 651 0.72 -20.66 -4.22
N LYS A 652 1.03 -19.39 -4.50
CA LYS A 652 1.16 -18.32 -3.50
C LYS A 652 -0.09 -17.43 -3.45
N ARG A 653 -0.38 -16.87 -2.28
CA ARG A 653 -1.28 -15.72 -2.09
C ARG A 653 -0.47 -14.58 -1.49
N PHE A 654 -0.32 -13.50 -2.24
CA PHE A 654 0.36 -12.30 -1.81
C PHE A 654 -0.60 -11.43 -1.01
N VAL A 655 -0.29 -11.21 0.27
CA VAL A 655 -0.91 -10.17 1.09
C VAL A 655 0.09 -9.02 1.14
N ILE A 656 -0.27 -7.93 0.49
CA ILE A 656 0.58 -6.76 0.29
C ILE A 656 0.31 -5.80 1.43
N ILE A 657 1.37 -5.38 2.12
CA ILE A 657 1.31 -4.53 3.31
C ILE A 657 2.24 -3.36 3.06
N ALA A 658 1.73 -2.13 3.13
CA ALA A 658 2.53 -0.93 2.87
C ALA A 658 2.28 0.12 3.95
N ASP A 659 3.32 0.89 4.26
CA ASP A 659 3.20 2.05 5.13
C ASP A 659 2.31 3.16 4.54
N GLY A 660 2.28 3.29 3.22
CA GLY A 660 1.41 4.21 2.49
C GLY A 660 1.36 3.95 0.99
N ILE A 661 0.49 4.70 0.31
CA ILE A 661 0.44 4.75 -1.15
C ILE A 661 1.28 5.95 -1.61
N VAL A 662 2.23 5.73 -2.52
CA VAL A 662 2.99 6.84 -3.13
C VAL A 662 2.08 7.50 -4.17
N ARG A 663 1.78 8.78 -3.97
CA ARG A 663 0.93 9.54 -4.89
C ARG A 663 1.80 10.41 -5.79
N HIS A 664 1.41 10.53 -7.05
CA HIS A 664 2.12 11.36 -8.03
C HIS A 664 2.17 12.86 -7.66
N ALA A 665 1.32 13.32 -6.74
CA ALA A 665 1.22 14.70 -6.29
C ALA A 665 1.71 14.92 -4.83
N SER A 666 2.14 13.89 -4.12
CA SER A 666 2.74 14.08 -2.79
C SER A 666 4.18 14.58 -2.94
N GLN A 667 4.53 15.59 -2.13
CA GLN A 667 5.65 16.53 -2.25
C GLN A 667 6.96 16.00 -2.86
#